data_AF-A0AAI9Y8U1-F1
#
_entry.id   AF-A0AAI9Y8U1-F1
#
_cell.length_a   1.000
_cell.length_b   1.000
_cell.length_c   1.000
_cell.angle_alpha   90.00
_cell.angle_beta   90.00
_cell.angle_gamma   90.00
#
_symmetry.space_group_name_H-M   'P 1'
#
loop_
_entity.id
_entity.type
_entity.pdbx_description
1 polymer ?
#
loop_
_entity_poly.entity_id
_entity_poly.type
_entity_poly.pdbx_seq_one_letter_code
_entity_poly.pdbx_strand_id
1 'polypeptide(L)'
;MAPDPNKAAHYIKALDDARCEGNWSAVPEFVRKIRKHAPDRACLTLAAETECAIAKATDPSGAGRPSASVSAKDLDADNIQSKLEAAIDGETSHPEDKFQAQVCAGLLHWVVGEVDQAAVKLPRNIEEELGTADKSEWTNISALKAAVIKANCLARTQKTAEALSVFDSVLPSVSMAPSSRTAHKQFKVWSELFLTEYCVLQSDALRSNERSLADPNSVACFRSWARYWESMTGPVTGGYGYRGSVPRRQVWLEYYLALSTIIELDIPFPTGFLGKITNEASSTRNQLRIELKKTEAAYEALLISETSFPRADETREEVESFIKAVIRNWSILCGRGWAEKDLGQGGRESLSRGVLDTLYAAATKTYHSTAILRCLFTVHLAVAEFDLAFKAFDSYLDLVRHGKARVDKTGHLESNLDDDGAVLETMSQCILALCRYGGREAIDKARVIGNELEDWLSRLPQLRNGIESENTVPEEDEATTLHPKIRPHLIALSWQAIGLSQAQWSRTTYDAASRTEIQTKAIRCLRKSLSPELGRTRDVRSLFALGLLLAERRDLTPAIDIVKTALISNKSADEEQDLYHGAYWQERSLIPLWHLLALLLSARQDYNMAAKACDGAFEQFGDPSVLFGRQDIHFKSEHLNEAEAQDEKIANERKGVVDDMDDTEKESVLEAKMTQIAIIELLEGPDIAVNACPELLSLFTRLFGSLEAKPTLQPPKAVDTMQVPKSSAGTLRSIKGSFFGSTRTRQPSIAETEKTVTPSRPQTSQTQASVAAPTIQVTQENGSPTETRTRRLSSLTRRSRSESGKRHSLRKRDSSSGRKRTASVSSAGTNPHGPTVVDGEVFFTPADELQQSEFFPLTGNRQASMASSVSRGRSLHHLESYTSQKSRSTNFSEISASGTYTISNPLPLIHFPQDMERRQRAVLLVKVWLMIAGFYRRANMFEDSKGAISEAQKLVGILEAEVAKDPTGSLSMRGNSWAEKKGVDELLGDVWAELGYLSLAKGAPYLARSDFEMALTHYPNHPAAIVGLSDILLDIYSEKVLPPPAIPTLSVPENVSSLSLPPPNLPKIAVPQHGLPSEPLGLGSGGLGVGPAGKTSGHQSATTASSVKSVERSDPDDKLPAPYKATSVPTIDRLAARDRAYGLLSSLTKLGSAWNNAEAWFALARAHEESGQVDKAKEVLWWCVELEESTGVREWQCLGSGGYVL
;
A
#
# COMPACT_ATOMS: atom_id res chain seq x y z
N MET A 1 -69.98 -43.29 -29.22
CA MET A 1 -69.66 -42.66 -27.91
C MET A 1 -68.93 -41.36 -28.20
N ALA A 2 -69.32 -40.25 -27.60
CA ALA A 2 -68.51 -39.03 -27.66
C ALA A 2 -67.22 -39.22 -26.82
N PRO A 3 -66.09 -38.59 -27.20
CA PRO A 3 -64.94 -38.50 -26.31
C PRO A 3 -65.29 -37.68 -25.07
N ASP A 4 -64.76 -38.09 -23.93
CA ASP A 4 -64.94 -37.41 -22.64
C ASP A 4 -63.83 -36.36 -22.48
N PRO A 5 -64.13 -35.05 -22.64
CA PRO A 5 -63.10 -34.03 -22.86
C PRO A 5 -62.15 -33.89 -21.66
N ASN A 6 -62.66 -34.11 -20.45
CA ASN A 6 -61.86 -34.07 -19.23
C ASN A 6 -60.80 -35.19 -19.18
N LYS A 7 -61.09 -36.36 -19.78
CA LYS A 7 -60.13 -37.46 -19.91
C LYS A 7 -59.11 -37.21 -21.02
N ALA A 8 -59.53 -36.58 -22.12
CA ALA A 8 -58.61 -36.17 -23.19
C ALA A 8 -57.59 -35.15 -22.68
N ALA A 9 -58.05 -34.07 -22.04
CA ALA A 9 -57.19 -33.04 -21.46
C ALA A 9 -56.20 -33.61 -20.42
N HIS A 10 -56.65 -34.54 -19.57
CA HIS A 10 -55.78 -35.21 -18.60
C HIS A 10 -54.66 -36.03 -19.26
N TYR A 11 -54.95 -36.79 -20.33
CA TYR A 11 -53.91 -37.54 -21.04
C TYR A 11 -52.97 -36.65 -21.87
N ILE A 12 -53.45 -35.53 -22.42
CA ILE A 12 -52.61 -34.54 -23.09
C ILE A 12 -51.64 -33.92 -22.09
N LYS A 13 -52.10 -33.49 -20.91
CA LYS A 13 -51.21 -33.00 -19.86
C LYS A 13 -50.22 -34.07 -19.40
N ALA A 14 -50.66 -35.30 -19.16
CA ALA A 14 -49.77 -36.39 -18.75
C ALA A 14 -48.72 -36.76 -19.83
N LEU A 15 -48.99 -36.49 -21.10
CA LEU A 15 -47.99 -36.57 -22.18
C LEU A 15 -47.00 -35.39 -22.13
N ASP A 16 -47.47 -34.18 -21.85
CA ASP A 16 -46.64 -32.98 -21.69
C ASP A 16 -45.67 -33.15 -20.52
N ASP A 17 -46.20 -33.44 -19.32
CA ASP A 17 -45.45 -33.74 -18.10
C ASP A 17 -44.38 -34.83 -18.37
N ALA A 18 -44.77 -35.97 -18.97
CA ALA A 18 -43.86 -37.08 -19.26
C ALA A 18 -42.79 -36.75 -20.32
N ARG A 19 -43.06 -35.87 -21.28
CA ARG A 19 -42.05 -35.35 -22.22
C ARG A 19 -41.11 -34.41 -21.48
N CYS A 20 -41.63 -33.45 -20.72
CA CYS A 20 -40.87 -32.49 -19.90
C CYS A 20 -39.89 -33.19 -18.92
N GLU A 21 -40.28 -34.32 -18.33
CA GLU A 21 -39.43 -35.14 -17.45
C GLU A 21 -38.43 -36.04 -18.22
N GLY A 22 -38.62 -36.22 -19.52
CA GLY A 22 -37.85 -37.17 -20.33
C GLY A 22 -38.19 -38.64 -20.03
N ASN A 23 -39.41 -38.92 -19.59
CA ASN A 23 -39.91 -40.28 -19.36
C ASN A 23 -40.38 -40.92 -20.67
N TRP A 24 -39.43 -41.12 -21.59
CA TRP A 24 -39.66 -41.69 -22.92
C TRP A 24 -40.23 -43.13 -22.91
N SER A 25 -40.22 -43.80 -21.75
CA SER A 25 -40.87 -45.11 -21.55
C SER A 25 -42.40 -45.02 -21.51
N ALA A 26 -42.95 -43.94 -20.95
CA ALA A 26 -44.39 -43.77 -20.78
C ALA A 26 -45.08 -43.10 -21.99
N VAL A 27 -44.33 -42.33 -22.79
CA VAL A 27 -44.83 -41.61 -23.98
C VAL A 27 -45.69 -42.48 -24.92
N PRO A 28 -45.29 -43.71 -25.32
CA PRO A 28 -46.10 -44.55 -26.22
C PRO A 28 -47.46 -44.96 -25.62
N GLU A 29 -47.55 -45.12 -24.30
CA GLU A 29 -48.84 -45.39 -23.65
C GLU A 29 -49.78 -44.19 -23.69
N PHE A 30 -49.26 -42.98 -23.44
CA PHE A 30 -50.06 -41.76 -23.48
C PHE A 30 -50.50 -41.42 -24.90
N VAL A 31 -49.62 -41.58 -25.90
CA VAL A 31 -50.00 -41.47 -27.32
C VAL A 31 -51.13 -42.45 -27.68
N ARG A 32 -51.05 -43.72 -27.28
CA ARG A 32 -52.12 -44.70 -27.50
C ARG A 32 -53.44 -44.33 -26.81
N LYS A 33 -53.39 -43.66 -25.66
CA LYS A 33 -54.56 -43.14 -24.93
C LYS A 33 -55.15 -41.91 -25.64
N ILE A 34 -54.32 -40.97 -26.08
CA ILE A 34 -54.72 -39.77 -26.83
C ILE A 34 -55.35 -40.15 -28.17
N ARG A 35 -54.71 -41.03 -28.97
CA ARG A 35 -55.26 -41.52 -30.26
C ARG A 35 -56.64 -42.20 -30.14
N LYS A 36 -57.05 -42.61 -28.94
CA LYS A 36 -58.39 -43.14 -28.61
C LYS A 36 -59.38 -42.08 -28.11
N HIS A 37 -58.91 -41.02 -27.46
CA HIS A 37 -59.74 -40.05 -26.73
C HIS A 37 -59.76 -38.63 -27.33
N ALA A 38 -58.80 -38.31 -28.20
CA ALA A 38 -58.70 -37.10 -29.02
C ALA A 38 -57.98 -37.45 -30.34
N PRO A 39 -58.65 -38.17 -31.27
CA PRO A 39 -58.06 -38.59 -32.55
C PRO A 39 -57.78 -37.42 -33.50
N ASP A 40 -58.36 -36.25 -33.23
CA ASP A 40 -58.12 -34.95 -33.83
C ASP A 40 -56.69 -34.42 -33.56
N ARG A 41 -56.09 -34.73 -32.41
CA ARG A 41 -54.72 -34.32 -32.02
C ARG A 41 -53.63 -35.18 -32.68
N ALA A 42 -53.81 -35.54 -33.96
CA ALA A 42 -52.93 -36.44 -34.68
C ALA A 42 -51.48 -35.91 -34.75
N CYS A 43 -51.32 -34.61 -35.01
CA CYS A 43 -50.05 -33.91 -35.13
C CYS A 43 -49.17 -34.08 -33.88
N LEU A 44 -49.73 -33.80 -32.69
CA LEU A 44 -49.08 -34.03 -31.39
C LEU A 44 -48.65 -35.49 -31.17
N THR A 45 -49.49 -36.46 -31.56
CA THR A 45 -49.15 -37.89 -31.37
C THR A 45 -47.96 -38.34 -32.20
N LEU A 46 -47.85 -37.85 -33.44
CA LEU A 46 -46.74 -38.18 -34.35
C LEU A 46 -45.44 -37.49 -33.94
N ALA A 47 -45.51 -36.24 -33.49
CA ALA A 47 -44.36 -35.54 -32.91
C ALA A 47 -43.82 -36.28 -31.67
N ALA A 48 -44.69 -36.68 -30.74
CA ALA A 48 -44.29 -37.41 -29.53
C ALA A 48 -43.76 -38.83 -29.81
N GLU A 49 -44.33 -39.56 -30.77
CA GLU A 49 -43.77 -40.85 -31.24
C GLU A 49 -42.37 -40.67 -31.87
N THR A 50 -42.19 -39.62 -32.66
CA THR A 50 -40.90 -39.30 -33.33
C THR A 50 -39.83 -38.88 -32.32
N GLU A 51 -40.13 -37.99 -31.38
CA GLU A 51 -39.18 -37.63 -30.31
C GLU A 51 -38.82 -38.84 -29.43
N CYS A 52 -39.76 -39.74 -29.17
CA CYS A 52 -39.50 -40.99 -28.46
C CYS A 52 -38.55 -41.92 -29.23
N ALA A 53 -38.62 -41.95 -30.57
CA ALA A 53 -37.68 -42.69 -31.41
C ALA A 53 -36.29 -42.04 -31.41
N ILE A 54 -36.22 -40.72 -31.63
CA ILE A 54 -34.97 -39.93 -31.57
C ILE A 54 -34.28 -40.12 -30.22
N ALA A 55 -35.01 -39.98 -29.11
CA ALA A 55 -34.46 -40.16 -27.77
C ALA A 55 -33.83 -41.55 -27.56
N LYS A 56 -34.50 -42.62 -28.01
CA LYS A 56 -34.00 -44.01 -27.93
C LYS A 56 -32.76 -44.23 -28.81
N ALA A 57 -32.72 -43.65 -30.00
CA ALA A 57 -31.55 -43.72 -30.89
C ALA A 57 -30.36 -42.90 -30.39
N THR A 58 -30.56 -42.03 -29.39
CA THR A 58 -29.52 -41.12 -28.86
C THR A 58 -29.24 -41.30 -27.36
N ASP A 59 -29.74 -42.39 -26.75
CA ASP A 59 -29.53 -42.70 -25.34
C ASP A 59 -28.13 -43.33 -25.10
N PRO A 60 -27.23 -42.70 -24.32
CA PRO A 60 -25.88 -43.20 -24.08
C PRO A 60 -25.81 -44.44 -23.16
N SER A 61 -26.93 -44.92 -22.62
CA SER A 61 -26.98 -46.18 -21.85
C SER A 61 -27.12 -47.44 -22.69
N GLY A 62 -27.36 -47.30 -24.01
CA GLY A 62 -27.32 -48.42 -24.94
C GLY A 62 -25.91 -49.00 -25.11
N ALA A 63 -25.79 -50.30 -25.35
CA ALA A 63 -24.50 -50.99 -25.50
C ALA A 63 -23.83 -50.73 -26.87
N GLY A 64 -23.45 -49.47 -27.12
CA GLY A 64 -22.80 -48.99 -28.34
C GLY A 64 -21.78 -47.89 -28.04
N ARG A 65 -20.77 -47.71 -28.91
CA ARG A 65 -19.67 -46.76 -28.69
C ARG A 65 -20.14 -45.29 -28.82
N PRO A 66 -19.70 -44.37 -27.95
CA PRO A 66 -20.19 -42.99 -27.90
C PRO A 66 -19.56 -42.07 -28.97
N SER A 67 -19.58 -42.48 -30.24
CA SER A 67 -18.91 -41.73 -31.33
C SER A 67 -19.47 -41.97 -32.75
N ALA A 68 -20.61 -42.65 -32.90
CA ALA A 68 -21.23 -42.86 -34.22
C ALA A 68 -22.36 -41.84 -34.46
N SER A 69 -22.42 -41.28 -35.68
CA SER A 69 -23.60 -40.54 -36.15
C SER A 69 -24.78 -41.51 -36.35
N VAL A 70 -25.97 -41.10 -35.92
CA VAL A 70 -27.20 -41.88 -36.15
C VAL A 70 -27.53 -41.83 -37.64
N SER A 71 -27.68 -42.98 -38.29
CA SER A 71 -28.03 -43.02 -39.71
C SER A 71 -29.52 -42.71 -39.92
N ALA A 72 -29.86 -42.10 -41.06
CA ALA A 72 -31.26 -42.00 -41.52
C ALA A 72 -31.98 -43.36 -41.51
N LYS A 73 -31.23 -44.46 -41.74
CA LYS A 73 -31.71 -45.84 -41.73
C LYS A 73 -31.98 -46.41 -40.33
N ASP A 74 -31.36 -45.86 -39.29
CA ASP A 74 -31.55 -46.31 -37.91
C ASP A 74 -32.86 -45.72 -37.30
N LEU A 75 -33.37 -44.65 -37.91
CA LEU A 75 -34.58 -43.92 -37.50
C LEU A 75 -35.76 -44.03 -38.49
N ASP A 76 -35.60 -44.72 -39.63
CA ASP A 76 -36.61 -44.79 -40.71
C ASP A 76 -37.07 -43.37 -41.17
N ALA A 77 -36.09 -42.46 -41.30
CA ALA A 77 -36.31 -41.01 -41.34
C ALA A 77 -37.29 -40.58 -42.45
N ASP A 78 -37.09 -41.02 -43.69
CA ASP A 78 -37.92 -40.67 -44.87
C ASP A 78 -39.42 -41.02 -44.64
N ASN A 79 -39.67 -42.16 -43.99
CA ASN A 79 -40.99 -42.70 -43.70
C ASN A 79 -41.64 -42.00 -42.50
N ILE A 80 -40.86 -41.47 -41.56
CA ILE A 80 -41.38 -40.63 -40.46
C ILE A 80 -41.64 -39.21 -40.96
N GLN A 81 -40.70 -38.61 -41.69
CA GLN A 81 -40.78 -37.27 -42.28
C GLN A 81 -42.05 -37.11 -43.13
N SER A 82 -42.27 -38.00 -44.09
CA SER A 82 -43.44 -37.95 -44.98
C SER A 82 -44.78 -38.03 -44.25
N LYS A 83 -44.86 -38.73 -43.09
CA LYS A 83 -46.05 -38.73 -42.23
C LYS A 83 -46.18 -37.45 -41.40
N LEU A 84 -45.06 -36.90 -40.93
CA LEU A 84 -45.02 -35.70 -40.10
C LEU A 84 -45.37 -34.45 -40.94
N GLU A 85 -44.87 -34.35 -42.16
CA GLU A 85 -45.22 -33.28 -43.12
C GLU A 85 -46.72 -33.31 -43.47
N ALA A 86 -47.27 -34.48 -43.82
CA ALA A 86 -48.70 -34.63 -44.09
C ALA A 86 -49.60 -34.27 -42.88
N ALA A 87 -49.09 -34.43 -41.65
CA ALA A 87 -49.79 -33.99 -40.44
C ALA A 87 -49.66 -32.48 -40.18
N ILE A 88 -48.49 -31.90 -40.45
CA ILE A 88 -48.25 -30.44 -40.34
C ILE A 88 -49.13 -29.69 -41.35
N ASP A 89 -49.23 -30.15 -42.60
CA ASP A 89 -50.04 -29.50 -43.63
C ASP A 89 -51.55 -29.61 -43.36
N GLY A 90 -52.00 -30.72 -42.75
CA GLY A 90 -53.40 -30.90 -42.32
C GLY A 90 -53.79 -30.11 -41.07
N GLU A 91 -52.84 -29.73 -40.22
CA GLU A 91 -53.13 -29.08 -38.93
C GLU A 91 -53.47 -27.59 -39.11
N THR A 92 -54.70 -27.23 -38.72
CA THR A 92 -55.27 -25.88 -38.75
C THR A 92 -56.02 -25.52 -37.47
N SER A 93 -56.16 -26.46 -36.54
CA SER A 93 -56.95 -26.32 -35.31
C SER A 93 -56.12 -26.08 -34.06
N HIS A 94 -54.90 -26.61 -34.01
CA HIS A 94 -54.00 -26.54 -32.86
C HIS A 94 -52.61 -25.99 -33.26
N PRO A 95 -52.34 -24.69 -33.09
CA PRO A 95 -51.07 -24.09 -33.52
C PRO A 95 -49.86 -24.58 -32.71
N GLU A 96 -50.02 -24.85 -31.40
CA GLU A 96 -48.94 -25.44 -30.59
C GLU A 96 -48.52 -26.82 -31.12
N ASP A 97 -49.47 -27.70 -31.48
CA ASP A 97 -49.18 -29.03 -32.02
C ASP A 97 -48.40 -28.93 -33.34
N LYS A 98 -48.81 -28.01 -34.22
CA LYS A 98 -48.15 -27.75 -35.51
C LYS A 98 -46.72 -27.27 -35.31
N PHE A 99 -46.50 -26.30 -34.41
CA PHE A 99 -45.17 -25.79 -34.04
C PHE A 99 -44.29 -26.91 -33.46
N GLN A 100 -44.79 -27.69 -32.50
CA GLN A 100 -44.06 -28.82 -31.93
C GLN A 100 -43.67 -29.86 -33.00
N ALA A 101 -44.54 -30.13 -33.97
CA ALA A 101 -44.25 -31.05 -35.08
C ALA A 101 -43.21 -30.49 -36.07
N GLN A 102 -43.27 -29.20 -36.42
CA GLN A 102 -42.26 -28.54 -37.26
C GLN A 102 -40.87 -28.56 -36.60
N VAL A 103 -40.79 -28.26 -35.30
CA VAL A 103 -39.55 -28.38 -34.52
C VAL A 103 -39.06 -29.82 -34.45
N CYS A 104 -39.96 -30.79 -34.31
CA CYS A 104 -39.62 -32.22 -34.35
C CYS A 104 -39.04 -32.65 -35.71
N ALA A 105 -39.53 -32.09 -36.82
CA ALA A 105 -38.99 -32.35 -38.15
C ALA A 105 -37.57 -31.78 -38.31
N GLY A 106 -37.35 -30.54 -37.87
CA GLY A 106 -36.01 -29.93 -37.82
C GLY A 106 -35.03 -30.71 -36.93
N LEU A 107 -35.49 -31.21 -35.78
CA LEU A 107 -34.71 -32.05 -34.88
C LEU A 107 -34.31 -33.39 -35.53
N LEU A 108 -35.19 -34.02 -36.31
CA LEU A 108 -34.89 -35.27 -37.02
C LEU A 108 -33.74 -35.07 -38.02
N HIS A 109 -33.84 -34.09 -38.92
CA HIS A 109 -32.77 -33.77 -39.88
C HIS A 109 -31.46 -33.37 -39.18
N TRP A 110 -31.51 -32.59 -38.09
CA TRP A 110 -30.31 -32.21 -37.32
C TRP A 110 -29.61 -33.40 -36.65
N VAL A 111 -30.35 -34.39 -36.16
CA VAL A 111 -29.79 -35.62 -35.57
C VAL A 111 -29.19 -36.55 -36.63
N VAL A 112 -29.77 -36.60 -37.83
CA VAL A 112 -29.24 -37.35 -38.99
C VAL A 112 -28.03 -36.63 -39.63
N GLY A 113 -27.93 -35.31 -39.48
CA GLY A 113 -26.80 -34.49 -39.97
C GLY A 113 -27.12 -33.60 -41.18
N GLU A 114 -28.39 -33.53 -41.60
CA GLU A 114 -28.85 -32.79 -42.78
C GLU A 114 -29.14 -31.31 -42.43
N VAL A 115 -28.05 -30.56 -42.21
CA VAL A 115 -28.04 -29.16 -41.72
C VAL A 115 -28.98 -28.24 -42.53
N ASP A 116 -28.93 -28.32 -43.87
CA ASP A 116 -29.70 -27.44 -44.76
C ASP A 116 -31.20 -27.76 -44.72
N GLN A 117 -31.56 -29.05 -44.65
CA GLN A 117 -32.97 -29.47 -44.52
C GLN A 117 -33.53 -29.05 -43.15
N ALA A 118 -32.76 -29.23 -42.07
CA ALA A 118 -33.13 -28.77 -40.75
C ALA A 118 -33.41 -27.25 -40.70
N ALA A 119 -32.58 -26.43 -41.38
CA ALA A 119 -32.76 -24.99 -41.45
C ALA A 119 -34.04 -24.57 -42.20
N VAL A 120 -34.40 -25.27 -43.29
CA VAL A 120 -35.59 -24.98 -44.11
C VAL A 120 -36.90 -25.40 -43.43
N LYS A 121 -36.88 -26.45 -42.59
CA LYS A 121 -38.08 -26.97 -41.92
C LYS A 121 -38.46 -26.23 -40.63
N LEU A 122 -37.59 -25.37 -40.10
CA LEU A 122 -37.83 -24.64 -38.85
C LEU A 122 -38.59 -23.31 -39.07
N PRO A 123 -39.38 -22.86 -38.07
CA PRO A 123 -40.07 -21.57 -38.05
C PRO A 123 -39.22 -20.37 -38.50
N ARG A 124 -39.81 -19.46 -39.27
CA ARG A 124 -39.09 -18.28 -39.78
C ARG A 124 -38.84 -17.28 -38.66
N ASN A 125 -39.88 -16.98 -37.87
CA ASN A 125 -39.80 -16.15 -36.68
C ASN A 125 -40.43 -16.91 -35.50
N ILE A 126 -39.61 -17.26 -34.50
CA ILE A 126 -40.03 -18.14 -33.39
C ILE A 126 -41.05 -17.45 -32.48
N GLU A 127 -41.04 -16.12 -32.38
CA GLU A 127 -41.99 -15.35 -31.58
C GLU A 127 -43.35 -15.15 -32.28
N GLU A 128 -43.33 -14.78 -33.56
CA GLU A 128 -44.54 -14.46 -34.34
C GLU A 128 -45.47 -15.66 -34.50
N GLU A 129 -44.91 -16.86 -34.74
CA GLU A 129 -45.67 -18.10 -34.88
C GLU A 129 -46.25 -18.62 -33.54
N LEU A 130 -45.84 -18.05 -32.40
CA LEU A 130 -46.12 -18.59 -31.06
C LEU A 130 -47.06 -17.74 -30.19
N GLY A 131 -47.25 -16.45 -30.52
CA GLY A 131 -48.19 -15.56 -29.83
C GLY A 131 -47.91 -15.29 -28.34
N THR A 132 -48.89 -14.74 -27.62
CA THR A 132 -48.74 -14.21 -26.24
C THR A 132 -49.61 -14.89 -25.18
N ALA A 133 -50.19 -16.05 -25.47
CA ALA A 133 -51.03 -16.83 -24.55
C ALA A 133 -50.23 -17.68 -23.54
N ASP A 134 -50.91 -18.26 -22.54
CA ASP A 134 -50.37 -19.29 -21.64
C ASP A 134 -50.02 -20.57 -22.43
N LYS A 135 -48.72 -20.84 -22.61
CA LYS A 135 -48.18 -21.96 -23.40
C LYS A 135 -47.89 -23.20 -22.55
N SER A 136 -47.97 -24.39 -23.15
CA SER A 136 -47.45 -25.62 -22.54
C SER A 136 -45.92 -25.57 -22.32
N GLU A 137 -45.41 -26.29 -21.31
CA GLU A 137 -43.97 -26.28 -21.02
C GLU A 137 -43.18 -26.93 -22.16
N TRP A 138 -43.73 -27.95 -22.84
CA TRP A 138 -43.08 -28.54 -23.99
C TRP A 138 -43.04 -27.62 -25.22
N THR A 139 -44.01 -26.72 -25.40
CA THR A 139 -43.94 -25.69 -26.43
C THR A 139 -42.78 -24.73 -26.18
N ASN A 140 -42.53 -24.34 -24.91
CA ASN A 140 -41.36 -23.55 -24.55
C ASN A 140 -40.04 -24.31 -24.78
N ILE A 141 -39.97 -25.60 -24.39
CA ILE A 141 -38.81 -26.47 -24.69
C ILE A 141 -38.59 -26.62 -26.21
N SER A 142 -39.67 -26.62 -26.99
CA SER A 142 -39.61 -26.69 -28.46
C SER A 142 -39.09 -25.39 -29.07
N ALA A 143 -39.41 -24.22 -28.51
CA ALA A 143 -38.77 -22.96 -28.91
C ALA A 143 -37.26 -22.95 -28.63
N LEU A 144 -36.80 -23.54 -27.52
CA LEU A 144 -35.36 -23.70 -27.22
C LEU A 144 -34.67 -24.63 -28.24
N LYS A 145 -35.26 -25.79 -28.55
CA LYS A 145 -34.75 -26.70 -29.60
C LYS A 145 -34.65 -25.97 -30.95
N ALA A 146 -35.70 -25.25 -31.34
CA ALA A 146 -35.75 -24.50 -32.59
C ALA A 146 -34.62 -23.48 -32.69
N ALA A 147 -34.39 -22.70 -31.63
CA ALA A 147 -33.31 -21.71 -31.58
C ALA A 147 -31.93 -22.37 -31.66
N VAL A 148 -31.65 -23.40 -30.85
CA VAL A 148 -30.36 -24.12 -30.86
C VAL A 148 -30.07 -24.73 -32.23
N ILE A 149 -31.02 -25.44 -32.83
CA ILE A 149 -30.81 -26.09 -34.14
C ILE A 149 -30.59 -25.02 -35.21
N LYS A 150 -31.46 -23.99 -35.28
CA LYS A 150 -31.38 -22.92 -36.28
C LYS A 150 -30.08 -22.13 -36.18
N ALA A 151 -29.67 -21.75 -34.97
CA ALA A 151 -28.40 -21.06 -34.75
C ALA A 151 -27.19 -21.94 -35.08
N ASN A 152 -27.21 -23.25 -34.76
CA ASN A 152 -26.14 -24.17 -35.13
C ASN A 152 -26.05 -24.37 -36.66
N CYS A 153 -27.17 -24.38 -37.39
CA CYS A 153 -27.17 -24.37 -38.86
C CYS A 153 -26.64 -23.06 -39.46
N LEU A 154 -27.01 -21.90 -38.89
CA LEU A 154 -26.52 -20.59 -39.32
C LEU A 154 -25.03 -20.40 -39.03
N ALA A 155 -24.54 -20.86 -37.87
CA ALA A 155 -23.12 -20.85 -37.54
C ALA A 155 -22.28 -21.70 -38.51
N ARG A 156 -22.75 -22.92 -38.85
CA ARG A 156 -22.11 -23.78 -39.87
C ARG A 156 -22.08 -23.16 -41.27
N THR A 157 -22.99 -22.23 -41.58
CA THR A 157 -23.04 -21.49 -42.85
C THR A 157 -22.42 -20.09 -42.75
N GLN A 158 -21.57 -19.85 -41.73
CA GLN A 158 -20.82 -18.60 -41.49
C GLN A 158 -21.70 -17.35 -41.30
N LYS A 159 -22.95 -17.54 -40.84
CA LYS A 159 -23.93 -16.48 -40.56
C LYS A 159 -24.04 -16.22 -39.05
N THR A 160 -22.91 -15.87 -38.43
CA THR A 160 -22.76 -15.57 -36.98
C THR A 160 -23.80 -14.56 -36.46
N ALA A 161 -23.95 -13.41 -37.12
CA ALA A 161 -24.88 -12.36 -36.71
C ALA A 161 -26.36 -12.79 -36.78
N GLU A 162 -26.74 -13.63 -37.74
CA GLU A 162 -28.11 -14.19 -37.86
C GLU A 162 -28.34 -15.30 -36.82
N ALA A 163 -27.32 -16.09 -36.50
CA ALA A 163 -27.39 -17.09 -35.44
C ALA A 163 -27.56 -16.44 -34.05
N LEU A 164 -26.86 -15.33 -33.80
CA LEU A 164 -26.96 -14.59 -32.55
C LEU A 164 -28.30 -13.88 -32.38
N SER A 165 -28.89 -13.28 -33.42
CA SER A 165 -30.22 -12.66 -33.30
C SER A 165 -31.34 -13.68 -33.03
N VAL A 166 -31.21 -14.92 -33.53
CA VAL A 166 -32.08 -16.04 -33.15
C VAL A 166 -31.96 -16.34 -31.65
N PHE A 167 -30.75 -16.37 -31.08
CA PHE A 167 -30.57 -16.55 -29.64
C PHE A 167 -31.10 -15.36 -28.82
N ASP A 168 -30.83 -14.12 -29.24
CA ASP A 168 -31.28 -12.91 -28.54
C ASP A 168 -32.82 -12.89 -28.39
N SER A 169 -33.57 -13.30 -29.42
CA SER A 169 -35.04 -13.35 -29.41
C SER A 169 -35.61 -14.35 -28.39
N VAL A 170 -34.94 -15.49 -28.17
CA VAL A 170 -35.43 -16.55 -27.27
C VAL A 170 -34.89 -16.39 -25.85
N LEU A 171 -33.81 -15.61 -25.64
CA LEU A 171 -33.20 -15.37 -24.34
C LEU A 171 -34.21 -14.92 -23.25
N PRO A 172 -35.14 -13.95 -23.46
CA PRO A 172 -36.09 -13.55 -22.42
C PRO A 172 -36.92 -14.70 -21.84
N SER A 173 -37.28 -15.68 -22.69
CA SER A 173 -38.06 -16.86 -22.27
C SER A 173 -37.26 -17.80 -21.38
N VAL A 174 -35.93 -17.88 -21.55
CA VAL A 174 -35.02 -18.58 -20.63
C VAL A 174 -34.84 -17.79 -19.35
N SER A 175 -34.55 -16.49 -19.46
CA SER A 175 -34.13 -15.62 -18.35
C SER A 175 -35.26 -15.22 -17.39
N MET A 176 -36.53 -15.40 -17.79
CA MET A 176 -37.72 -15.15 -16.96
C MET A 176 -38.41 -16.41 -16.42
N ALA A 177 -37.95 -17.62 -16.79
CA ALA A 177 -38.59 -18.87 -16.37
C ALA A 177 -38.65 -18.98 -14.82
N PRO A 178 -39.83 -19.24 -14.22
CA PRO A 178 -40.00 -19.14 -12.77
C PRO A 178 -39.27 -20.26 -12.01
N SER A 179 -38.18 -19.88 -11.34
CA SER A 179 -37.46 -20.67 -10.31
C SER A 179 -37.26 -22.16 -10.65
N SER A 180 -36.13 -22.51 -11.29
CA SER A 180 -35.87 -23.86 -11.83
C SER A 180 -35.96 -25.03 -10.82
N ARG A 181 -36.06 -24.75 -9.51
CA ARG A 181 -36.42 -25.71 -8.45
C ARG A 181 -37.61 -26.61 -8.83
N THR A 182 -38.58 -26.09 -9.61
CA THR A 182 -39.73 -26.87 -10.11
C THR A 182 -39.67 -27.21 -11.61
N ALA A 183 -38.69 -26.72 -12.37
CA ALA A 183 -38.60 -27.00 -13.81
C ALA A 183 -38.18 -28.46 -14.09
N HIS A 184 -38.78 -29.08 -15.10
CA HIS A 184 -38.57 -30.49 -15.40
C HIS A 184 -37.20 -30.75 -16.08
N LYS A 185 -36.84 -32.04 -16.19
CA LYS A 185 -35.50 -32.48 -16.61
C LYS A 185 -35.10 -32.01 -18.01
N GLN A 186 -36.02 -32.08 -18.98
CA GLN A 186 -35.73 -31.66 -20.35
C GLN A 186 -35.59 -30.14 -20.48
N PHE A 187 -36.37 -29.35 -19.73
CA PHE A 187 -36.18 -27.89 -19.71
C PHE A 187 -34.75 -27.54 -19.31
N LYS A 188 -34.25 -28.11 -18.21
CA LYS A 188 -32.87 -27.91 -17.74
C LYS A 188 -31.83 -28.32 -18.79
N VAL A 189 -31.96 -29.50 -19.38
CA VAL A 189 -31.03 -30.00 -20.43
C VAL A 189 -30.98 -29.07 -21.64
N TRP A 190 -32.13 -28.61 -22.14
CA TRP A 190 -32.18 -27.74 -23.33
C TRP A 190 -31.85 -26.28 -23.00
N SER A 191 -32.14 -25.78 -21.80
CA SER A 191 -31.67 -24.46 -21.36
C SER A 191 -30.16 -24.42 -21.14
N GLU A 192 -29.57 -25.51 -20.62
CA GLU A 192 -28.11 -25.62 -20.49
C GLU A 192 -27.43 -25.59 -21.86
N LEU A 193 -27.89 -26.42 -22.80
CA LEU A 193 -27.35 -26.45 -24.17
C LEU A 193 -27.52 -25.11 -24.90
N PHE A 194 -28.70 -24.48 -24.78
CA PHE A 194 -28.97 -23.15 -25.33
C PHE A 194 -27.97 -22.11 -24.80
N LEU A 195 -27.77 -22.07 -23.48
CA LEU A 195 -26.87 -21.09 -22.86
C LEU A 195 -25.40 -21.39 -23.16
N THR A 196 -24.96 -22.66 -23.23
CA THR A 196 -23.57 -22.98 -23.60
C THR A 196 -23.25 -22.59 -25.05
N GLU A 197 -24.11 -22.93 -26.02
CA GLU A 197 -23.86 -22.62 -27.44
C GLU A 197 -23.89 -21.10 -27.68
N TYR A 198 -24.86 -20.39 -27.07
CA TYR A 198 -25.01 -18.95 -27.22
C TYR A 198 -23.87 -18.16 -26.56
N CYS A 199 -23.47 -18.52 -25.33
CA CYS A 199 -22.35 -17.83 -24.65
C CYS A 199 -21.04 -18.00 -25.42
N VAL A 200 -20.79 -19.17 -26.01
CA VAL A 200 -19.59 -19.43 -26.82
C VAL A 200 -19.62 -18.65 -28.12
N LEU A 201 -20.72 -18.71 -28.88
CA LEU A 201 -20.87 -17.95 -30.12
C LEU A 201 -20.80 -16.43 -29.89
N GLN A 202 -21.35 -15.93 -28.78
CA GLN A 202 -21.20 -14.54 -28.36
C GLN A 202 -19.74 -14.22 -28.01
N SER A 203 -19.02 -15.10 -27.30
CA SER A 203 -17.60 -14.89 -26.97
C SER A 203 -16.71 -14.83 -28.22
N ASP A 204 -16.99 -15.67 -29.22
CA ASP A 204 -16.28 -15.64 -30.50
C ASP A 204 -16.57 -14.35 -31.28
N ALA A 205 -17.83 -13.91 -31.33
CA ALA A 205 -18.25 -12.66 -31.98
C ALA A 205 -17.76 -11.38 -31.26
N LEU A 206 -17.52 -11.44 -29.95
CA LEU A 206 -16.84 -10.38 -29.19
C LEU A 206 -15.33 -10.39 -29.50
N ARG A 207 -14.70 -11.56 -29.58
CA ARG A 207 -13.27 -11.71 -29.93
C ARG A 207 -12.96 -11.36 -31.40
N SER A 208 -13.90 -11.52 -32.32
CA SER A 208 -13.80 -11.04 -33.71
C SER A 208 -14.23 -9.58 -33.92
N ASN A 209 -14.71 -8.91 -32.86
CA ASN A 209 -15.25 -7.54 -32.88
C ASN A 209 -16.48 -7.37 -33.82
N GLU A 210 -17.23 -8.44 -34.06
CA GLU A 210 -18.55 -8.41 -34.73
C GLU A 210 -19.65 -7.85 -33.81
N ARG A 211 -19.47 -7.99 -32.49
CA ARG A 211 -20.28 -7.32 -31.46
C ARG A 211 -19.39 -6.48 -30.55
N SER A 212 -19.90 -5.34 -30.11
CA SER A 212 -19.22 -4.47 -29.14
C SER A 212 -19.60 -4.84 -27.71
N LEU A 213 -18.61 -4.85 -26.80
CA LEU A 213 -18.83 -4.98 -25.36
C LEU A 213 -19.68 -3.83 -24.78
N ALA A 214 -19.71 -2.67 -25.44
CA ALA A 214 -20.46 -1.49 -25.03
C ALA A 214 -21.99 -1.56 -25.30
N ASP A 215 -22.46 -2.59 -26.03
CA ASP A 215 -23.91 -2.88 -26.10
C ASP A 215 -24.42 -3.25 -24.69
N PRO A 216 -25.50 -2.63 -24.18
CA PRO A 216 -26.09 -3.01 -22.90
C PRO A 216 -26.42 -4.50 -22.76
N ASN A 217 -26.68 -5.23 -23.85
CA ASN A 217 -26.97 -6.67 -23.84
C ASN A 217 -25.74 -7.56 -24.10
N SER A 218 -24.53 -7.01 -24.28
CA SER A 218 -23.32 -7.77 -24.63
C SER A 218 -23.01 -8.94 -23.70
N VAL A 219 -23.39 -8.82 -22.42
CA VAL A 219 -23.18 -9.80 -21.33
C VAL A 219 -24.46 -10.56 -20.93
N ALA A 220 -25.58 -10.37 -21.64
CA ALA A 220 -26.90 -10.85 -21.23
C ALA A 220 -27.03 -12.40 -21.21
N CYS A 221 -26.36 -13.08 -22.14
CA CYS A 221 -26.28 -14.54 -22.18
C CYS A 221 -25.59 -15.09 -20.92
N PHE A 222 -24.42 -14.55 -20.56
CA PHE A 222 -23.65 -14.97 -19.40
C PHE A 222 -24.36 -14.66 -18.06
N ARG A 223 -25.05 -13.51 -17.95
CA ARG A 223 -25.92 -13.22 -16.80
C ARG A 223 -27.05 -14.24 -16.64
N SER A 224 -27.57 -14.74 -17.76
CA SER A 224 -28.60 -15.77 -17.76
C SER A 224 -28.04 -17.16 -17.42
N TRP A 225 -26.79 -17.45 -17.81
CA TRP A 225 -26.02 -18.60 -17.33
C TRP A 225 -25.80 -18.58 -15.81
N ALA A 226 -25.40 -17.45 -15.23
CA ALA A 226 -25.26 -17.33 -13.78
C ALA A 226 -26.60 -17.57 -13.05
N ARG A 227 -27.69 -16.93 -13.51
CA ARG A 227 -29.04 -17.15 -12.97
C ARG A 227 -29.48 -18.62 -13.05
N TYR A 228 -29.16 -19.32 -14.13
CA TYR A 228 -29.43 -20.76 -14.29
C TYR A 228 -28.76 -21.57 -13.16
N TRP A 229 -27.47 -21.35 -12.90
CA TRP A 229 -26.75 -22.03 -11.81
C TRP A 229 -27.20 -21.61 -10.41
N GLU A 230 -27.47 -20.32 -10.17
CA GLU A 230 -28.01 -19.80 -8.90
C GLU A 230 -29.38 -20.39 -8.53
N SER A 231 -30.15 -20.83 -9.53
CA SER A 231 -31.46 -21.46 -9.31
C SER A 231 -31.39 -22.93 -8.87
N MET A 232 -30.22 -23.58 -9.02
CA MET A 232 -29.98 -24.95 -8.58
C MET A 232 -29.68 -25.06 -7.08
N THR A 233 -29.72 -26.29 -6.55
CA THR A 233 -29.46 -26.58 -5.13
C THR A 233 -28.12 -27.31 -4.97
N GLY A 234 -27.03 -26.56 -4.93
CA GLY A 234 -25.68 -27.09 -4.72
C GLY A 234 -24.58 -26.10 -5.09
N PRO A 235 -23.29 -26.46 -4.90
CA PRO A 235 -22.18 -25.75 -5.55
C PRO A 235 -22.26 -25.93 -7.07
N VAL A 236 -21.61 -25.04 -7.84
CA VAL A 236 -21.51 -25.14 -9.29
C VAL A 236 -20.83 -26.47 -9.67
N THR A 237 -21.50 -27.30 -10.47
CA THR A 237 -20.96 -28.61 -10.86
C THR A 237 -20.20 -28.53 -12.17
N GLY A 238 -18.97 -29.01 -12.19
CA GLY A 238 -18.10 -29.04 -13.36
C GLY A 238 -18.53 -30.02 -14.47
N GLY A 239 -17.59 -30.30 -15.37
CA GLY A 239 -17.74 -31.21 -16.50
C GLY A 239 -18.47 -30.62 -17.71
N TYR A 240 -19.04 -31.52 -18.51
CA TYR A 240 -19.66 -31.26 -19.81
C TYR A 240 -21.19 -31.32 -19.72
N GLY A 241 -21.87 -30.58 -20.60
CA GLY A 241 -23.32 -30.66 -20.76
C GLY A 241 -23.77 -31.81 -21.66
N TYR A 242 -25.05 -31.79 -22.04
CA TYR A 242 -25.64 -32.80 -22.93
C TYR A 242 -24.96 -32.83 -24.31
N ARG A 243 -24.84 -34.03 -24.89
CA ARG A 243 -24.08 -34.32 -26.13
C ARG A 243 -22.60 -33.90 -26.13
N GLY A 244 -22.00 -33.61 -24.97
CA GLY A 244 -20.60 -33.18 -24.89
C GLY A 244 -20.41 -31.73 -25.31
N SER A 245 -21.39 -30.87 -25.04
CA SER A 245 -21.27 -29.42 -25.22
C SER A 245 -20.07 -28.84 -24.45
N VAL A 246 -19.65 -27.64 -24.86
CA VAL A 246 -18.48 -26.93 -24.32
C VAL A 246 -18.41 -26.98 -22.78
N PRO A 247 -17.22 -27.25 -22.18
CA PRO A 247 -17.09 -27.41 -20.73
C PRO A 247 -17.73 -26.27 -19.95
N ARG A 248 -18.45 -26.59 -18.87
CA ARG A 248 -19.11 -25.59 -18.02
C ARG A 248 -18.12 -24.55 -17.47
N ARG A 249 -16.90 -24.99 -17.17
CA ARG A 249 -15.77 -24.14 -16.77
C ARG A 249 -15.41 -23.08 -17.83
N GLN A 250 -15.45 -23.42 -19.12
CA GLN A 250 -15.16 -22.47 -20.21
C GLN A 250 -16.17 -21.33 -20.25
N VAL A 251 -17.48 -21.60 -20.08
CA VAL A 251 -18.50 -20.54 -20.10
C VAL A 251 -18.31 -19.54 -18.95
N TRP A 252 -17.85 -19.99 -17.79
CA TRP A 252 -17.45 -19.12 -16.69
C TRP A 252 -16.14 -18.35 -16.98
N LEU A 253 -15.20 -18.94 -17.73
CA LEU A 253 -13.99 -18.26 -18.20
C LEU A 253 -14.31 -17.13 -19.20
N GLU A 254 -15.08 -17.39 -20.25
CA GLU A 254 -15.46 -16.38 -21.24
C GLU A 254 -16.22 -15.21 -20.58
N TYR A 255 -17.08 -15.49 -19.60
CA TYR A 255 -17.76 -14.47 -18.80
C TYR A 255 -16.78 -13.63 -17.98
N TYR A 256 -15.85 -14.28 -17.26
CA TYR A 256 -14.81 -13.59 -16.49
C TYR A 256 -13.92 -12.73 -17.40
N LEU A 257 -13.51 -13.25 -18.56
CA LEU A 257 -12.71 -12.52 -19.54
C LEU A 257 -13.47 -11.33 -20.16
N ALA A 258 -14.75 -11.49 -20.51
CA ALA A 258 -15.56 -10.38 -21.02
C ALA A 258 -15.69 -9.23 -20.01
N LEU A 259 -15.90 -9.55 -18.72
CA LEU A 259 -15.89 -8.55 -17.64
C LEU A 259 -14.49 -7.96 -17.40
N SER A 260 -13.43 -8.75 -17.57
CA SER A 260 -12.04 -8.28 -17.50
C SER A 260 -11.76 -7.24 -18.59
N THR A 261 -12.12 -7.52 -19.85
CA THR A 261 -11.95 -6.59 -20.97
C THR A 261 -12.75 -5.29 -20.79
N ILE A 262 -13.93 -5.34 -20.15
CA ILE A 262 -14.69 -4.14 -19.78
C ILE A 262 -13.91 -3.27 -18.77
N ILE A 263 -13.20 -3.89 -17.81
CA ILE A 263 -12.37 -3.18 -16.82
C ILE A 263 -11.06 -2.67 -17.44
N GLU A 264 -10.42 -3.46 -18.31
CA GLU A 264 -9.16 -3.11 -19.00
C GLU A 264 -9.29 -1.92 -19.95
N LEU A 265 -10.50 -1.68 -20.48
CA LEU A 265 -10.80 -0.63 -21.46
C LEU A 265 -11.75 0.46 -20.90
N ASP A 266 -12.03 0.45 -19.59
CA ASP A 266 -13.00 1.31 -18.87
C ASP A 266 -14.36 1.50 -19.59
N ILE A 267 -14.86 0.42 -20.20
CA ILE A 267 -16.09 0.43 -21.00
C ILE A 267 -17.30 0.64 -20.05
N PRO A 268 -18.29 1.48 -20.43
CA PRO A 268 -19.50 1.66 -19.65
C PRO A 268 -20.19 0.33 -19.31
N PHE A 269 -20.37 0.07 -18.02
CA PHE A 269 -20.93 -1.19 -17.50
C PHE A 269 -22.27 -1.55 -18.17
N PRO A 270 -22.36 -2.66 -18.92
CA PRO A 270 -23.60 -3.08 -19.57
C PRO A 270 -24.70 -3.37 -18.53
N THR A 271 -25.92 -2.88 -18.74
CA THR A 271 -27.03 -3.00 -17.77
C THR A 271 -28.16 -3.94 -18.20
N GLY A 272 -28.09 -4.48 -19.43
CA GLY A 272 -29.06 -5.45 -19.95
C GLY A 272 -29.08 -6.73 -19.13
N PHE A 273 -30.29 -7.25 -18.86
CA PHE A 273 -30.52 -8.45 -18.05
C PHE A 273 -29.87 -8.40 -16.65
N LEU A 274 -29.66 -7.20 -16.08
CA LEU A 274 -29.35 -7.04 -14.66
C LEU A 274 -30.57 -7.46 -13.79
N GLY A 275 -30.32 -7.80 -12.53
CA GLY A 275 -31.38 -8.18 -11.59
C GLY A 275 -32.23 -7.00 -11.13
N LYS A 276 -33.22 -7.25 -10.24
CA LYS A 276 -33.78 -6.16 -9.44
C LYS A 276 -32.67 -5.60 -8.55
N ILE A 277 -32.20 -4.39 -8.86
CA ILE A 277 -31.20 -3.68 -8.06
C ILE A 277 -31.79 -3.43 -6.67
N THR A 278 -31.24 -4.06 -5.63
CA THR A 278 -31.75 -3.93 -4.26
C THR A 278 -31.20 -2.72 -3.51
N ASN A 279 -30.13 -2.08 -4.02
CA ASN A 279 -29.51 -0.88 -3.48
C ASN A 279 -29.42 0.19 -4.56
N GLU A 280 -30.22 1.25 -4.47
CA GLU A 280 -30.12 2.41 -5.38
C GLU A 280 -28.83 3.24 -5.16
N ALA A 281 -28.10 2.97 -4.07
CA ALA A 281 -26.86 3.65 -3.66
C ALA A 281 -25.54 2.97 -4.10
N SER A 282 -25.59 1.90 -4.91
CA SER A 282 -24.36 1.26 -5.44
C SER A 282 -23.95 1.87 -6.78
N SER A 283 -22.70 2.30 -6.94
CA SER A 283 -22.17 2.75 -8.24
C SER A 283 -22.15 1.61 -9.28
N THR A 284 -22.17 1.95 -10.57
CA THR A 284 -22.05 0.98 -11.67
C THR A 284 -20.73 0.21 -11.61
N ARG A 285 -19.62 0.87 -11.23
CA ARG A 285 -18.32 0.24 -10.97
C ARG A 285 -18.38 -0.75 -9.80
N ASN A 286 -19.12 -0.45 -8.74
CA ASN A 286 -19.36 -1.38 -7.63
C ASN A 286 -20.15 -2.63 -8.08
N GLN A 287 -21.17 -2.46 -8.92
CA GLN A 287 -21.93 -3.57 -9.51
C GLN A 287 -21.04 -4.45 -10.42
N LEU A 288 -20.20 -3.84 -11.28
CA LEU A 288 -19.20 -4.53 -12.09
C LEU A 288 -18.22 -5.34 -11.23
N ARG A 289 -17.69 -4.77 -10.13
CA ARG A 289 -16.79 -5.47 -9.19
C ARG A 289 -17.47 -6.67 -8.52
N ILE A 290 -18.74 -6.53 -8.12
CA ILE A 290 -19.52 -7.63 -7.53
C ILE A 290 -19.76 -8.75 -8.55
N GLU A 291 -20.08 -8.39 -9.80
CA GLU A 291 -20.27 -9.36 -10.89
C GLU A 291 -18.97 -10.09 -11.23
N LEU A 292 -17.84 -9.38 -11.31
CA LEU A 292 -16.51 -9.94 -11.55
C LEU A 292 -16.11 -10.96 -10.47
N LYS A 293 -16.12 -10.60 -9.17
CA LYS A 293 -15.67 -11.56 -8.13
C LYS A 293 -16.62 -12.77 -8.00
N LYS A 294 -17.87 -12.64 -8.46
CA LYS A 294 -18.83 -13.76 -8.54
C LYS A 294 -18.47 -14.74 -9.67
N THR A 295 -18.09 -14.25 -10.85
CA THR A 295 -17.67 -15.12 -11.96
C THR A 295 -16.28 -15.71 -11.73
N GLU A 296 -15.38 -14.91 -11.16
CA GLU A 296 -14.05 -15.33 -10.68
C GLU A 296 -14.15 -16.51 -9.71
N ALA A 297 -14.93 -16.38 -8.64
CA ALA A 297 -15.09 -17.44 -7.64
C ALA A 297 -15.78 -18.70 -8.20
N ALA A 298 -16.71 -18.55 -9.17
CA ALA A 298 -17.35 -19.68 -9.84
C ALA A 298 -16.36 -20.43 -10.76
N TYR A 299 -15.54 -19.71 -11.52
CA TYR A 299 -14.49 -20.29 -12.36
C TYR A 299 -13.37 -20.92 -11.52
N GLU A 300 -12.88 -20.22 -10.49
CA GLU A 300 -11.83 -20.70 -9.57
C GLU A 300 -12.26 -22.01 -8.89
N ALA A 301 -13.48 -22.08 -8.35
CA ALA A 301 -13.98 -23.29 -7.70
C ALA A 301 -14.02 -24.50 -8.66
N LEU A 302 -14.35 -24.29 -9.94
CA LEU A 302 -14.29 -25.34 -10.96
C LEU A 302 -12.85 -25.70 -11.31
N LEU A 303 -12.00 -24.72 -11.59
CA LEU A 303 -10.59 -24.94 -11.95
C LEU A 303 -9.83 -25.68 -10.84
N ILE A 304 -9.96 -25.23 -9.58
CA ILE A 304 -9.26 -25.82 -8.42
C ILE A 304 -9.87 -27.18 -8.02
N SER A 305 -11.12 -27.49 -8.36
CA SER A 305 -11.68 -28.84 -8.10
C SER A 305 -11.39 -29.85 -9.22
N GLU A 306 -11.34 -29.42 -10.48
CA GLU A 306 -11.07 -30.28 -11.64
C GLU A 306 -9.56 -30.48 -11.89
N THR A 307 -8.69 -29.53 -11.52
CA THR A 307 -7.24 -29.69 -11.67
C THR A 307 -6.64 -30.62 -10.61
N SER A 308 -5.77 -31.54 -11.06
CA SER A 308 -4.87 -32.31 -10.18
C SER A 308 -3.48 -31.65 -10.14
N PHE A 309 -2.73 -31.88 -9.06
CA PHE A 309 -1.33 -31.44 -8.96
C PHE A 309 -0.51 -32.02 -10.13
N PRO A 310 0.40 -31.24 -10.75
CA PRO A 310 1.18 -31.69 -11.91
C PRO A 310 2.05 -32.90 -11.59
N ARG A 311 2.23 -33.77 -12.59
CA ARG A 311 3.31 -34.75 -12.62
C ARG A 311 4.63 -34.09 -13.02
N ALA A 312 5.73 -34.82 -12.93
CA ALA A 312 7.06 -34.31 -13.29
C ALA A 312 7.20 -33.93 -14.79
N ASP A 313 6.26 -34.39 -15.61
CA ASP A 313 6.13 -34.21 -17.05
C ASP A 313 4.92 -33.33 -17.47
N GLU A 314 4.15 -32.77 -16.52
CA GLU A 314 2.94 -31.98 -16.81
C GLU A 314 3.05 -30.51 -16.35
N THR A 315 2.70 -29.56 -17.22
CA THR A 315 2.48 -28.14 -16.86
C THR A 315 1.01 -27.88 -16.48
N ARG A 316 0.72 -26.66 -16.02
CA ARG A 316 -0.64 -26.20 -15.62
C ARG A 316 -0.90 -24.77 -16.11
N GLU A 317 -0.66 -24.54 -17.39
CA GLU A 317 -0.73 -23.22 -18.06
C GLU A 317 -2.08 -22.51 -17.88
N GLU A 318 -3.20 -23.24 -17.81
CA GLU A 318 -4.54 -22.68 -17.55
C GLU A 318 -4.66 -22.03 -16.15
N VAL A 319 -3.95 -22.57 -15.15
CA VAL A 319 -3.89 -21.98 -13.82
C VAL A 319 -3.06 -20.70 -13.86
N GLU A 320 -1.95 -20.70 -14.60
CA GLU A 320 -1.12 -19.51 -14.74
C GLU A 320 -1.78 -18.41 -15.58
N SER A 321 -2.51 -18.76 -16.65
CA SER A 321 -3.24 -17.77 -17.48
C SER A 321 -4.38 -17.14 -16.71
N PHE A 322 -5.10 -17.92 -15.89
CA PHE A 322 -6.08 -17.39 -14.94
C PHE A 322 -5.43 -16.41 -13.94
N ILE A 323 -4.32 -16.80 -13.29
CA ILE A 323 -3.63 -15.91 -12.35
C ILE A 323 -3.10 -14.65 -13.05
N LYS A 324 -2.62 -14.73 -14.30
CA LYS A 324 -2.23 -13.56 -15.10
C LYS A 324 -3.41 -12.59 -15.32
N ALA A 325 -4.63 -13.12 -15.57
CA ALA A 325 -5.84 -12.30 -15.68
C ALA A 325 -6.30 -11.71 -14.34
N VAL A 326 -6.33 -12.51 -13.26
CA VAL A 326 -6.66 -12.05 -11.90
C VAL A 326 -5.74 -10.90 -11.45
N ILE A 327 -4.43 -11.03 -11.68
CA ILE A 327 -3.45 -10.03 -11.29
C ILE A 327 -3.54 -8.76 -12.14
N ARG A 328 -3.91 -8.88 -13.43
CA ARG A 328 -4.17 -7.71 -14.29
C ARG A 328 -5.41 -6.94 -13.82
N ASN A 329 -6.54 -7.63 -13.59
CA ASN A 329 -7.74 -7.03 -13.02
C ASN A 329 -7.47 -6.38 -11.65
N TRP A 330 -6.76 -7.08 -10.77
CA TRP A 330 -6.32 -6.56 -9.47
C TRP A 330 -5.48 -5.28 -9.62
N SER A 331 -4.54 -5.21 -10.56
CA SER A 331 -3.70 -4.03 -10.76
C SER A 331 -4.48 -2.78 -11.20
N ILE A 332 -5.60 -2.95 -11.92
CA ILE A 332 -6.50 -1.86 -12.32
C ILE A 332 -7.41 -1.46 -11.15
N LEU A 333 -8.03 -2.45 -10.48
CA LEU A 333 -8.94 -2.22 -9.36
C LEU A 333 -8.26 -1.64 -8.11
N CYS A 334 -7.01 -2.03 -7.83
CA CYS A 334 -6.17 -1.39 -6.81
C CYS A 334 -5.46 -0.13 -7.32
N GLY A 335 -5.59 0.20 -8.61
CA GLY A 335 -5.16 1.48 -9.19
C GLY A 335 -5.95 2.68 -8.63
N ARG A 336 -5.55 3.89 -9.02
CA ARG A 336 -6.10 5.14 -8.48
C ARG A 336 -7.29 5.70 -9.28
N GLY A 337 -7.58 5.19 -10.48
CA GLY A 337 -8.81 5.51 -11.21
C GLY A 337 -10.08 4.90 -10.58
N TRP A 338 -9.93 3.96 -9.65
CA TRP A 338 -11.00 3.34 -8.88
C TRP A 338 -11.02 3.87 -7.43
N ALA A 339 -12.19 4.25 -6.91
CA ALA A 339 -12.31 4.72 -5.52
C ALA A 339 -12.65 3.57 -4.56
N GLU A 340 -12.23 3.65 -3.29
CA GLU A 340 -12.50 2.61 -2.28
C GLU A 340 -14.00 2.27 -2.15
N LYS A 341 -14.89 3.26 -2.33
CA LYS A 341 -16.35 3.04 -2.34
C LYS A 341 -16.84 2.12 -3.47
N ASP A 342 -16.17 2.17 -4.63
CA ASP A 342 -16.49 1.30 -5.77
C ASP A 342 -16.01 -0.14 -5.52
N LEU A 343 -15.03 -0.33 -4.65
CA LEU A 343 -14.52 -1.64 -4.22
C LEU A 343 -15.32 -2.25 -3.06
N GLY A 344 -16.31 -1.53 -2.51
CA GLY A 344 -17.24 -2.04 -1.51
C GLY A 344 -16.62 -2.35 -0.15
N GLN A 345 -17.24 -3.24 0.63
CA GLN A 345 -16.82 -3.51 2.00
C GLN A 345 -15.38 -4.07 2.04
N GLY A 346 -14.51 -3.37 2.78
CA GLY A 346 -13.11 -3.75 2.98
C GLY A 346 -12.14 -3.29 1.88
N GLY A 347 -12.62 -2.61 0.84
CA GLY A 347 -11.77 -1.87 -0.10
C GLY A 347 -10.66 -2.68 -0.77
N ARG A 348 -9.55 -2.00 -1.12
CA ARG A 348 -8.35 -2.58 -1.73
C ARG A 348 -7.67 -3.66 -0.86
N GLU A 349 -7.72 -3.55 0.47
CA GLU A 349 -7.18 -4.59 1.37
C GLU A 349 -7.94 -5.91 1.20
N SER A 350 -9.28 -5.87 1.24
CA SER A 350 -10.12 -7.07 1.08
C SER A 350 -9.96 -7.72 -0.29
N LEU A 351 -9.81 -6.91 -1.34
CA LEU A 351 -9.57 -7.39 -2.69
C LEU A 351 -8.21 -8.09 -2.78
N SER A 352 -7.15 -7.47 -2.25
CA SER A 352 -5.79 -8.01 -2.28
C SER A 352 -5.66 -9.30 -1.46
N ARG A 353 -6.30 -9.37 -0.28
CA ARG A 353 -6.38 -10.62 0.51
C ARG A 353 -7.15 -11.72 -0.21
N GLY A 354 -8.27 -11.38 -0.87
CA GLY A 354 -9.01 -12.32 -1.71
C GLY A 354 -8.23 -12.82 -2.94
N VAL A 355 -7.26 -12.05 -3.43
CA VAL A 355 -6.31 -12.48 -4.48
C VAL A 355 -5.17 -13.32 -3.90
N LEU A 356 -4.70 -13.04 -2.67
CA LEU A 356 -3.77 -13.92 -1.97
C LEU A 356 -4.36 -15.32 -1.74
N ASP A 357 -5.63 -15.42 -1.33
CA ASP A 357 -6.32 -16.71 -1.19
C ASP A 357 -6.32 -17.50 -2.51
N THR A 358 -6.67 -16.86 -3.63
CA THR A 358 -6.64 -17.45 -4.98
C THR A 358 -5.20 -17.82 -5.42
N LEU A 359 -4.19 -17.00 -5.11
CA LEU A 359 -2.77 -17.32 -5.37
C LEU A 359 -2.29 -18.53 -4.57
N TYR A 360 -2.65 -18.63 -3.29
CA TYR A 360 -2.31 -19.80 -2.46
C TYR A 360 -3.06 -21.05 -2.93
N ALA A 361 -4.33 -20.94 -3.36
CA ALA A 361 -5.06 -22.03 -3.98
C ALA A 361 -4.35 -22.53 -5.26
N ALA A 362 -3.95 -21.62 -6.16
CA ALA A 362 -3.18 -21.93 -7.36
C ALA A 362 -1.80 -22.54 -7.05
N ALA A 363 -1.14 -22.10 -5.97
CA ALA A 363 0.11 -22.69 -5.50
C ALA A 363 -0.05 -24.16 -5.05
N THR A 364 -1.23 -24.57 -4.55
CA THR A 364 -1.50 -26.01 -4.27
C THR A 364 -1.70 -26.87 -5.53
N LYS A 365 -1.79 -26.24 -6.70
CA LYS A 365 -2.07 -26.89 -8.00
C LYS A 365 -0.93 -26.75 -9.01
N THR A 366 0.19 -26.14 -8.61
CA THR A 366 1.35 -25.87 -9.47
C THR A 366 2.64 -26.30 -8.77
N TYR A 367 3.74 -26.40 -9.52
CA TYR A 367 5.05 -26.75 -8.98
C TYR A 367 6.10 -25.76 -9.48
N HIS A 368 6.74 -25.05 -8.54
CA HIS A 368 7.80 -24.07 -8.78
C HIS A 368 7.49 -22.98 -9.84
N SER A 369 6.21 -22.63 -10.03
CA SER A 369 5.80 -21.54 -10.93
C SER A 369 6.40 -20.20 -10.48
N THR A 370 7.30 -19.64 -11.29
CA THR A 370 7.93 -18.35 -10.97
C THR A 370 6.92 -17.20 -11.05
N ALA A 371 5.97 -17.29 -11.99
CA ALA A 371 4.89 -16.32 -12.12
C ALA A 371 4.04 -16.21 -10.84
N ILE A 372 3.65 -17.33 -10.22
CA ILE A 372 2.84 -17.31 -8.98
C ILE A 372 3.64 -16.75 -7.80
N LEU A 373 4.93 -17.10 -7.66
CA LEU A 373 5.79 -16.56 -6.59
C LEU A 373 6.03 -15.05 -6.74
N ARG A 374 6.22 -14.57 -7.98
CA ARG A 374 6.31 -13.13 -8.28
C ARG A 374 5.01 -12.41 -7.92
N CYS A 375 3.85 -12.96 -8.29
CA CYS A 375 2.56 -12.39 -7.93
C CYS A 375 2.32 -12.39 -6.41
N LEU A 376 2.72 -13.44 -5.69
CA LEU A 376 2.71 -13.47 -4.22
C LEU A 376 3.59 -12.36 -3.62
N PHE A 377 4.80 -12.14 -4.14
CA PHE A 377 5.64 -11.01 -3.74
C PHE A 377 4.94 -9.66 -3.94
N THR A 378 4.38 -9.41 -5.14
CA THR A 378 3.70 -8.14 -5.46
C THR A 378 2.47 -7.90 -4.58
N VAL A 379 1.61 -8.92 -4.36
CA VAL A 379 0.37 -8.72 -3.60
C VAL A 379 0.62 -8.69 -2.08
N HIS A 380 1.55 -9.48 -1.52
CA HIS A 380 1.93 -9.31 -0.12
C HIS A 380 2.56 -7.94 0.14
N LEU A 381 3.36 -7.40 -0.80
CA LEU A 381 3.90 -6.05 -0.72
C LEU A 381 2.78 -4.99 -0.69
N ALA A 382 1.75 -5.15 -1.53
CA ALA A 382 0.59 -4.25 -1.56
C ALA A 382 -0.26 -4.26 -0.27
N VAL A 383 -0.19 -5.32 0.54
CA VAL A 383 -0.87 -5.42 1.85
C VAL A 383 0.09 -5.11 3.01
N ALA A 384 1.27 -4.54 2.70
CA ALA A 384 2.34 -4.23 3.67
C ALA A 384 2.85 -5.45 4.47
N GLU A 385 2.68 -6.67 3.96
CA GLU A 385 3.15 -7.93 4.55
C GLU A 385 4.60 -8.22 4.09
N PHE A 386 5.50 -7.25 4.29
CA PHE A 386 6.87 -7.24 3.79
C PHE A 386 7.65 -8.53 4.09
N ASP A 387 7.50 -9.08 5.30
CA ASP A 387 8.16 -10.32 5.71
C ASP A 387 7.72 -11.55 4.92
N LEU A 388 6.52 -11.57 4.33
CA LEU A 388 6.05 -12.62 3.44
C LEU A 388 6.43 -12.30 2.00
N ALA A 389 6.27 -11.04 1.58
CA ALA A 389 6.68 -10.57 0.26
C ALA A 389 8.16 -10.90 -0.03
N PHE A 390 9.08 -10.53 0.85
CA PHE A 390 10.50 -10.78 0.63
C PHE A 390 10.90 -12.26 0.72
N LYS A 391 10.14 -13.10 1.44
CA LYS A 391 10.33 -14.57 1.43
C LYS A 391 9.85 -15.20 0.12
N ALA A 392 8.75 -14.70 -0.46
CA ALA A 392 8.29 -15.09 -1.79
C ALA A 392 9.29 -14.65 -2.86
N PHE A 393 9.85 -13.44 -2.76
CA PHE A 393 10.94 -12.97 -3.63
C PHE A 393 12.21 -13.81 -3.51
N ASP A 394 12.67 -14.13 -2.28
CA ASP A 394 13.88 -14.94 -2.10
C ASP A 394 13.70 -16.34 -2.72
N SER A 395 12.53 -16.95 -2.52
CA SER A 395 12.15 -18.23 -3.13
C SER A 395 12.07 -18.16 -4.67
N TYR A 396 11.56 -17.05 -5.21
CA TYR A 396 11.54 -16.76 -6.65
C TYR A 396 12.95 -16.63 -7.23
N LEU A 397 13.80 -15.82 -6.59
CA LEU A 397 15.15 -15.53 -7.06
C LEU A 397 16.03 -16.80 -7.05
N ASP A 398 15.93 -17.63 -6.01
CA ASP A 398 16.62 -18.92 -5.97
C ASP A 398 16.17 -19.86 -7.10
N LEU A 399 14.86 -19.97 -7.36
CA LEU A 399 14.35 -20.81 -8.45
C LEU A 399 14.78 -20.28 -9.83
N VAL A 400 14.67 -18.97 -10.06
CA VAL A 400 15.08 -18.31 -11.30
C VAL A 400 16.59 -18.46 -11.56
N ARG A 401 17.41 -18.23 -10.53
CA ARG A 401 18.88 -18.38 -10.57
C ARG A 401 19.30 -19.79 -10.96
N HIS A 402 18.65 -20.81 -10.39
CA HIS A 402 18.93 -22.20 -10.75
C HIS A 402 18.27 -22.62 -12.07
N GLY A 403 17.15 -22.00 -12.47
CA GLY A 403 16.44 -22.24 -13.73
C GLY A 403 17.22 -21.75 -14.94
N LYS A 404 17.54 -20.44 -15.00
CA LYS A 404 18.33 -19.87 -16.11
C LYS A 404 19.69 -20.56 -16.23
N ALA A 405 20.38 -20.79 -15.11
CA ALA A 405 21.63 -21.56 -15.10
C ALA A 405 21.50 -23.08 -15.46
N ARG A 406 20.30 -23.59 -15.75
CA ARG A 406 20.07 -24.85 -16.48
C ARG A 406 19.77 -24.60 -17.96
N VAL A 407 18.90 -23.63 -18.28
CA VAL A 407 18.61 -23.21 -19.67
C VAL A 407 19.91 -22.89 -20.41
N ASP A 408 20.75 -22.02 -19.85
CA ASP A 408 22.06 -21.61 -20.40
C ASP A 408 23.03 -22.78 -20.67
N LYS A 409 22.86 -23.90 -19.95
CA LYS A 409 23.71 -25.10 -20.05
C LYS A 409 23.14 -26.22 -20.92
N THR A 410 21.85 -26.14 -21.26
CA THR A 410 21.13 -27.22 -21.95
C THR A 410 20.55 -26.79 -23.29
N GLY A 411 20.37 -25.49 -23.53
CA GLY A 411 19.69 -24.97 -24.72
C GLY A 411 18.18 -25.27 -24.73
N HIS A 412 17.59 -25.65 -23.60
CA HIS A 412 16.17 -25.98 -23.48
C HIS A 412 15.45 -24.97 -22.61
N LEU A 413 14.42 -24.33 -23.17
CA LEU A 413 13.53 -23.41 -22.45
C LEU A 413 12.63 -24.18 -21.47
N GLU A 414 12.59 -23.74 -20.21
CA GLU A 414 11.67 -24.26 -19.21
C GLU A 414 10.37 -23.43 -19.23
N SER A 415 9.23 -24.03 -19.59
CA SER A 415 8.00 -23.25 -19.81
C SER A 415 7.43 -22.53 -18.58
N ASN A 416 7.77 -22.98 -17.37
CA ASN A 416 7.30 -22.41 -16.11
C ASN A 416 8.23 -21.29 -15.56
N LEU A 417 9.23 -20.87 -16.34
CA LEU A 417 10.29 -19.94 -15.95
C LEU A 417 10.10 -18.57 -16.62
N ASP A 418 10.08 -17.52 -15.82
CA ASP A 418 9.95 -16.13 -16.25
C ASP A 418 11.00 -15.71 -17.32
N ASP A 419 10.61 -14.81 -18.22
CA ASP A 419 11.51 -14.20 -19.20
C ASP A 419 12.49 -13.21 -18.53
N ASP A 420 13.59 -12.90 -19.22
CA ASP A 420 14.65 -12.05 -18.66
C ASP A 420 14.14 -10.63 -18.35
N GLY A 421 13.12 -10.14 -19.06
CA GLY A 421 12.46 -8.87 -18.77
C GLY A 421 11.72 -8.90 -17.43
N ALA A 422 10.90 -9.92 -17.19
CA ALA A 422 10.19 -10.09 -15.91
C ALA A 422 11.15 -10.29 -14.72
N VAL A 423 12.28 -10.99 -14.91
CA VAL A 423 13.32 -11.15 -13.88
C VAL A 423 13.95 -9.81 -13.52
N LEU A 424 14.40 -9.04 -14.52
CA LEU A 424 14.96 -7.69 -14.32
C LEU A 424 13.96 -6.74 -13.64
N GLU A 425 12.69 -6.79 -14.04
CA GLU A 425 11.62 -6.00 -13.43
C GLU A 425 11.44 -6.37 -11.95
N THR A 426 11.34 -7.65 -11.62
CA THR A 426 11.07 -8.13 -10.26
C THR A 426 12.23 -7.86 -9.30
N MET A 427 13.48 -8.03 -9.76
CA MET A 427 14.66 -7.62 -8.99
C MET A 427 14.66 -6.11 -8.72
N SER A 428 14.29 -5.31 -9.72
CA SER A 428 14.16 -3.85 -9.57
C SER A 428 13.07 -3.46 -8.58
N GLN A 429 11.88 -4.07 -8.66
CA GLN A 429 10.79 -3.88 -7.71
C GLN A 429 11.21 -4.21 -6.26
N CYS A 430 11.93 -5.32 -6.06
CA CYS A 430 12.44 -5.72 -4.75
C CYS A 430 13.43 -4.69 -4.18
N ILE A 431 14.40 -4.24 -4.98
CA ILE A 431 15.35 -3.18 -4.57
C ILE A 431 14.61 -1.91 -4.18
N LEU A 432 13.64 -1.46 -4.97
CA LEU A 432 12.85 -0.25 -4.71
C LEU A 432 12.04 -0.36 -3.40
N ALA A 433 11.39 -1.51 -3.17
CA ALA A 433 10.64 -1.76 -1.95
C ALA A 433 11.55 -1.79 -0.70
N LEU A 434 12.71 -2.46 -0.78
CA LEU A 434 13.71 -2.48 0.29
C LEU A 434 14.27 -1.09 0.60
N CYS A 435 14.55 -0.28 -0.42
CA CYS A 435 15.07 1.09 -0.25
C CYS A 435 14.04 2.10 0.28
N ARG A 436 12.74 1.88 0.04
CA ARG A 436 11.65 2.79 0.46
C ARG A 436 11.06 2.47 1.83
N TYR A 437 10.93 1.18 2.17
CA TYR A 437 10.24 0.74 3.39
C TYR A 437 11.14 0.00 4.38
N GLY A 438 12.38 -0.31 4.00
CA GLY A 438 13.31 -1.11 4.80
C GLY A 438 14.26 -0.28 5.67
N GLY A 439 14.51 -0.78 6.87
CA GLY A 439 15.61 -0.32 7.72
C GLY A 439 16.99 -0.76 7.19
N ARG A 440 18.04 -0.53 7.97
CA ARG A 440 19.45 -0.70 7.52
C ARG A 440 19.78 -2.08 6.93
N GLU A 441 19.25 -3.15 7.51
CA GLU A 441 19.51 -4.53 7.03
C GLU A 441 18.89 -4.77 5.65
N ALA A 442 17.72 -4.19 5.39
CA ALA A 442 17.07 -4.23 4.09
C ALA A 442 17.81 -3.38 3.04
N ILE A 443 18.42 -2.26 3.43
CA ILE A 443 19.26 -1.43 2.55
C ILE A 443 20.53 -2.20 2.14
N ASP A 444 21.15 -2.97 3.04
CA ASP A 444 22.27 -3.83 2.65
C ASP A 444 21.83 -4.98 1.73
N LYS A 445 20.69 -5.62 2.01
CA LYS A 445 20.08 -6.60 1.10
C LYS A 445 19.79 -6.00 -0.29
N ALA A 446 19.31 -4.75 -0.35
CA ALA A 446 19.07 -4.04 -1.60
C ALA A 446 20.38 -3.79 -2.37
N ARG A 447 21.48 -3.48 -1.69
CA ARG A 447 22.83 -3.36 -2.29
C ARG A 447 23.33 -4.70 -2.83
N VAL A 448 23.10 -5.81 -2.13
CA VAL A 448 23.47 -7.15 -2.60
C VAL A 448 22.68 -7.51 -3.87
N ILE A 449 21.35 -7.36 -3.85
CA ILE A 449 20.50 -7.63 -5.03
C ILE A 449 20.83 -6.65 -6.17
N GLY A 450 21.17 -5.40 -5.88
CA GLY A 450 21.62 -4.42 -6.87
C GLY A 450 22.95 -4.79 -7.54
N ASN A 451 23.90 -5.37 -6.80
CA ASN A 451 25.12 -5.92 -7.40
C ASN A 451 24.81 -7.18 -8.23
N GLU A 452 23.94 -8.09 -7.75
CA GLU A 452 23.50 -9.23 -8.59
C GLU A 452 22.79 -8.75 -9.86
N LEU A 453 21.94 -7.72 -9.80
CA LEU A 453 21.25 -7.16 -10.97
C LEU A 453 22.22 -6.57 -12.01
N GLU A 454 23.30 -5.93 -11.57
CA GLU A 454 24.39 -5.47 -12.45
C GLU A 454 25.12 -6.66 -13.11
N ASP A 455 25.36 -7.73 -12.36
CA ASP A 455 25.93 -9.00 -12.81
C ASP A 455 25.05 -9.75 -13.83
N TRP A 456 23.72 -9.69 -13.67
CA TRP A 456 22.76 -10.22 -14.65
C TRP A 456 22.77 -9.37 -15.93
N LEU A 457 22.72 -8.05 -15.82
CA LEU A 457 22.78 -7.14 -16.97
C LEU A 457 24.07 -7.31 -17.79
N SER A 458 25.19 -7.68 -17.17
CA SER A 458 26.46 -7.90 -17.89
C SER A 458 26.51 -9.22 -18.68
N ARG A 459 25.63 -10.18 -18.38
CA ARG A 459 25.60 -11.52 -19.01
C ARG A 459 24.69 -11.59 -20.23
N LEU A 460 23.70 -10.70 -20.33
CA LEU A 460 22.70 -10.70 -21.40
C LEU A 460 23.34 -10.41 -22.78
N PRO A 461 23.25 -11.32 -23.77
CA PRO A 461 23.95 -11.16 -25.07
C PRO A 461 23.61 -9.85 -25.80
N GLN A 462 22.34 -9.42 -25.72
CA GLN A 462 21.82 -8.19 -26.32
C GLN A 462 22.54 -6.92 -25.84
N LEU A 463 23.03 -6.91 -24.59
CA LEU A 463 23.75 -5.79 -23.98
C LEU A 463 25.27 -5.85 -24.23
N ARG A 464 25.79 -7.01 -24.63
CA ARG A 464 27.21 -7.22 -24.94
C ARG A 464 27.55 -6.84 -26.38
N ASN A 465 26.70 -7.23 -27.33
CA ASN A 465 27.00 -7.07 -28.77
C ASN A 465 27.13 -5.60 -29.21
N GLY A 466 26.57 -4.65 -28.45
CA GLY A 466 26.68 -3.20 -28.71
C GLY A 466 28.06 -2.57 -28.42
N ILE A 467 29.05 -3.33 -27.93
CA ILE A 467 30.40 -2.83 -27.60
C ILE A 467 31.49 -3.41 -28.51
N GLU A 468 31.33 -4.64 -29.02
CA GLU A 468 32.42 -5.39 -29.67
C GLU A 468 32.23 -5.66 -31.18
N SER A 469 31.05 -5.39 -31.77
CA SER A 469 30.72 -5.82 -33.14
C SER A 469 30.27 -4.69 -34.09
N GLU A 470 31.23 -3.90 -34.58
CA GLU A 470 31.02 -2.96 -35.71
C GLU A 470 31.41 -3.57 -37.08
N ASN A 471 31.90 -4.82 -37.12
CA ASN A 471 32.57 -5.40 -38.31
C ASN A 471 32.31 -6.90 -38.60
N THR A 472 31.26 -7.53 -38.05
CA THR A 472 30.83 -8.88 -38.49
C THR A 472 29.44 -8.84 -39.12
N VAL A 473 29.24 -9.68 -40.13
CA VAL A 473 27.94 -9.90 -40.79
C VAL A 473 26.97 -10.52 -39.75
N PRO A 474 25.68 -10.15 -39.74
CA PRO A 474 24.69 -10.85 -38.93
C PRO A 474 24.49 -12.27 -39.48
N GLU A 475 25.13 -13.26 -38.86
CA GLU A 475 24.58 -14.61 -38.81
C GLU A 475 23.33 -14.57 -37.91
N GLU A 476 22.25 -15.22 -38.34
CA GLU A 476 20.97 -15.21 -37.61
C GLU A 476 21.03 -16.21 -36.44
N ASP A 477 21.78 -15.82 -35.39
CA ASP A 477 22.09 -16.66 -34.23
C ASP A 477 20.85 -17.24 -33.53
N GLU A 478 20.90 -18.55 -33.25
CA GLU A 478 19.92 -19.28 -32.42
C GLU A 478 19.74 -18.65 -31.03
N ALA A 479 20.73 -17.90 -30.54
CA ALA A 479 20.71 -17.14 -29.29
C ALA A 479 19.51 -16.19 -29.16
N THR A 480 18.92 -15.75 -30.28
CA THR A 480 17.71 -14.91 -30.33
C THR A 480 16.48 -15.61 -29.74
N THR A 481 16.48 -16.95 -29.68
CA THR A 481 15.36 -17.75 -29.13
C THR A 481 15.43 -17.96 -27.62
N LEU A 482 16.64 -18.05 -27.05
CA LEU A 482 16.85 -18.30 -25.62
C LEU A 482 16.67 -17.02 -24.78
N HIS A 483 17.11 -15.88 -25.31
CA HIS A 483 17.02 -14.58 -24.66
C HIS A 483 16.16 -13.63 -25.52
N PRO A 484 14.84 -13.53 -25.28
CA PRO A 484 13.93 -12.69 -26.06
C PRO A 484 14.28 -11.20 -25.90
N LYS A 485 14.01 -10.39 -26.93
CA LYS A 485 14.42 -8.97 -26.95
C LYS A 485 13.80 -8.17 -25.79
N ILE A 486 14.64 -7.69 -24.88
CA ILE A 486 14.20 -6.99 -23.66
C ILE A 486 13.76 -5.57 -24.03
N ARG A 487 12.65 -5.12 -23.44
CA ARG A 487 12.13 -3.76 -23.64
C ARG A 487 13.12 -2.73 -23.04
N PRO A 488 13.56 -1.68 -23.76
CA PRO A 488 14.58 -0.77 -23.25
C PRO A 488 14.24 -0.09 -21.91
N HIS A 489 12.94 0.15 -21.65
CA HIS A 489 12.47 0.72 -20.38
C HIS A 489 12.72 -0.18 -19.15
N LEU A 490 12.83 -1.51 -19.31
CA LEU A 490 13.17 -2.45 -18.23
C LEU A 490 14.67 -2.41 -17.91
N ILE A 491 15.51 -2.22 -18.93
CA ILE A 491 16.94 -1.98 -18.76
C ILE A 491 17.16 -0.65 -18.02
N ALA A 492 16.41 0.40 -18.38
CA ALA A 492 16.42 1.67 -17.64
C ALA A 492 15.97 1.52 -16.18
N LEU A 493 14.87 0.78 -15.93
CA LEU A 493 14.41 0.47 -14.57
C LEU A 493 15.48 -0.24 -13.73
N SER A 494 16.23 -1.15 -14.37
CA SER A 494 17.32 -1.89 -13.71
C SER A 494 18.48 -0.97 -13.33
N TRP A 495 18.94 -0.10 -14.24
CA TRP A 495 19.98 0.89 -13.92
C TRP A 495 19.53 1.91 -12.86
N GLN A 496 18.25 2.27 -12.85
CA GLN A 496 17.64 3.09 -11.81
C GLN A 496 17.68 2.39 -10.44
N ALA A 497 17.23 1.13 -10.36
CA ALA A 497 17.23 0.36 -9.12
C ALA A 497 18.66 0.18 -8.57
N ILE A 498 19.62 -0.17 -9.43
CA ILE A 498 21.05 -0.25 -9.05
C ILE A 498 21.51 1.10 -8.49
N GLY A 499 21.23 2.21 -9.18
CA GLY A 499 21.59 3.56 -8.73
C GLY A 499 21.02 3.92 -7.36
N LEU A 500 19.75 3.62 -7.13
CA LEU A 500 19.05 3.88 -5.87
C LEU A 500 19.59 3.03 -4.71
N SER A 501 19.92 1.75 -4.94
CA SER A 501 20.54 0.89 -3.92
C SER A 501 21.88 1.44 -3.42
N GLN A 502 22.71 1.94 -4.35
CA GLN A 502 24.01 2.53 -4.03
C GLN A 502 23.85 3.89 -3.36
N ALA A 503 22.90 4.72 -3.80
CA ALA A 503 22.59 6.01 -3.17
C ALA A 503 22.17 5.83 -1.69
N GLN A 504 21.20 4.95 -1.42
CA GLN A 504 20.71 4.66 -0.06
C GLN A 504 21.77 3.97 0.83
N TRP A 505 22.66 3.16 0.24
CA TRP A 505 23.85 2.66 0.95
C TRP A 505 24.85 3.78 1.30
N SER A 506 25.01 4.82 0.46
CA SER A 506 25.94 5.92 0.74
C SER A 506 25.57 6.73 1.99
N ARG A 507 24.27 6.86 2.28
CA ARG A 507 23.75 7.44 3.53
C ARG A 507 23.97 6.55 4.76
N THR A 508 24.08 5.23 4.59
CA THR A 508 24.12 4.26 5.70
C THR A 508 25.48 3.61 5.93
N THR A 509 26.48 3.82 5.05
CA THR A 509 27.86 3.37 5.27
C THR A 509 28.56 4.19 6.37
N TYR A 510 29.32 3.51 7.23
CA TYR A 510 30.23 4.13 8.19
C TYR A 510 31.57 4.55 7.57
N ASP A 511 31.98 3.94 6.45
CA ASP A 511 33.21 4.35 5.77
C ASP A 511 32.99 5.65 4.99
N ALA A 512 33.69 6.70 5.42
CA ALA A 512 33.67 8.00 4.78
C ALA A 512 34.49 8.03 3.47
N ALA A 513 35.49 7.16 3.31
CA ALA A 513 36.31 7.12 2.10
C ALA A 513 35.50 6.57 0.91
N SER A 514 34.96 5.35 1.04
CA SER A 514 34.18 4.73 -0.03
C SER A 514 32.86 5.46 -0.32
N ARG A 515 32.33 6.30 0.59
CA ARG A 515 31.07 7.04 0.37
C ARG A 515 31.07 7.81 -0.95
N THR A 516 32.17 8.49 -1.26
CA THR A 516 32.32 9.28 -2.49
C THR A 516 32.33 8.41 -3.75
N GLU A 517 32.94 7.23 -3.69
CA GLU A 517 32.96 6.23 -4.76
C GLU A 517 31.58 5.62 -5.00
N ILE A 518 30.88 5.26 -3.92
CA ILE A 518 29.51 4.73 -3.92
C ILE A 518 28.55 5.75 -4.56
N GLN A 519 28.59 7.02 -4.14
CA GLN A 519 27.80 8.09 -4.75
C GLN A 519 28.16 8.29 -6.24
N THR A 520 29.42 8.12 -6.62
CA THR A 520 29.86 8.19 -8.02
C THR A 520 29.33 7.01 -8.85
N LYS A 521 29.27 5.79 -8.30
CA LYS A 521 28.60 4.63 -8.93
C LYS A 521 27.10 4.92 -9.09
N ALA A 522 26.43 5.38 -8.04
CA ALA A 522 25.01 5.72 -8.05
C ALA A 522 24.66 6.76 -9.14
N ILE A 523 25.41 7.86 -9.24
CA ILE A 523 25.23 8.88 -10.30
C ILE A 523 25.43 8.28 -11.69
N ARG A 524 26.42 7.41 -11.89
CA ARG A 524 26.66 6.74 -13.18
C ARG A 524 25.47 5.88 -13.59
N CYS A 525 24.90 5.11 -12.66
CA CYS A 525 23.74 4.26 -12.91
C CYS A 525 22.47 5.08 -13.19
N LEU A 526 22.20 6.14 -12.42
CA LEU A 526 21.04 7.04 -12.64
C LEU A 526 21.16 7.85 -13.95
N ARG A 527 22.38 8.26 -14.35
CA ARG A 527 22.60 8.86 -15.68
C ARG A 527 22.42 7.85 -16.81
N LYS A 528 22.65 6.55 -16.56
CA LYS A 528 22.44 5.47 -17.54
C LYS A 528 20.95 5.07 -17.68
N SER A 529 20.14 5.13 -16.62
CA SER A 529 18.68 4.92 -16.74
C SER A 529 17.99 6.02 -17.55
N LEU A 530 18.55 7.23 -17.53
CA LEU A 530 18.08 8.41 -18.28
C LEU A 530 18.64 8.51 -19.71
N SER A 531 19.32 7.49 -20.26
CA SER A 531 19.92 7.59 -21.60
C SER A 531 18.84 7.61 -22.71
N PRO A 532 19.08 8.33 -23.83
CA PRO A 532 18.12 8.39 -24.95
C PRO A 532 17.88 7.03 -25.60
N GLU A 533 18.89 6.16 -25.62
CA GLU A 533 18.84 4.78 -26.13
C GLU A 533 17.77 3.93 -25.43
N LEU A 534 17.47 4.23 -24.16
CA LEU A 534 16.51 3.46 -23.36
C LEU A 534 15.11 4.09 -23.30
N GLY A 535 14.89 5.22 -23.98
CA GLY A 535 13.58 5.89 -24.09
C GLY A 535 13.06 6.55 -22.80
N ARG A 536 13.80 6.50 -21.69
CA ARG A 536 13.37 7.04 -20.36
C ARG A 536 14.09 8.33 -19.96
N THR A 537 14.38 9.20 -20.91
CA THR A 537 15.07 10.50 -20.68
C THR A 537 14.37 11.45 -19.71
N ARG A 538 13.07 11.24 -19.44
CA ARG A 538 12.21 12.10 -18.61
C ARG A 538 11.52 11.36 -17.45
N ASP A 539 12.11 10.28 -16.94
CA ASP A 539 11.60 9.64 -15.72
C ASP A 539 11.81 10.53 -14.49
N VAL A 540 10.69 11.07 -13.98
CA VAL A 540 10.60 11.90 -12.76
C VAL A 540 11.34 11.28 -11.57
N ARG A 541 11.28 9.95 -11.38
CA ARG A 541 11.92 9.29 -10.23
C ARG A 541 13.45 9.28 -10.37
N SER A 542 13.98 8.92 -11.54
CA SER A 542 15.42 9.00 -11.82
C SER A 542 15.95 10.43 -11.75
N LEU A 543 15.17 11.41 -12.24
CA LEU A 543 15.54 12.84 -12.19
C LEU A 543 15.55 13.39 -10.76
N PHE A 544 14.54 13.08 -9.95
CA PHE A 544 14.50 13.43 -8.53
C PHE A 544 15.67 12.81 -7.76
N ALA A 545 15.89 11.50 -7.90
CA ALA A 545 16.96 10.79 -7.22
C ALA A 545 18.35 11.32 -7.61
N LEU A 546 18.55 11.63 -8.90
CA LEU A 546 19.80 12.20 -9.40
C LEU A 546 20.00 13.64 -8.91
N GLY A 547 18.95 14.47 -8.92
CA GLY A 547 19.00 15.85 -8.42
C GLY A 547 19.32 15.91 -6.92
N LEU A 548 18.66 15.08 -6.12
CA LEU A 548 18.90 14.94 -4.68
C LEU A 548 20.32 14.45 -4.37
N LEU A 549 20.80 13.44 -5.10
CA LEU A 549 22.16 12.91 -4.94
C LEU A 549 23.26 13.88 -5.40
N LEU A 550 22.96 14.77 -6.36
CA LEU A 550 23.85 15.88 -6.72
C LEU A 550 23.81 17.00 -5.68
N ALA A 551 22.65 17.29 -5.08
CA ALA A 551 22.50 18.24 -3.97
C ALA A 551 23.32 17.82 -2.75
N GLU A 552 23.25 16.56 -2.33
CA GLU A 552 24.07 15.99 -1.25
C GLU A 552 25.57 15.95 -1.57
N ARG A 553 25.93 15.91 -2.86
CA ARG A 553 27.31 16.09 -3.33
C ARG A 553 27.71 17.56 -3.51
N ARG A 554 26.81 18.50 -3.20
CA ARG A 554 27.00 19.95 -3.25
C ARG A 554 27.17 20.49 -4.68
N ASP A 555 26.77 19.69 -5.68
CA ASP A 555 26.80 20.03 -7.11
C ASP A 555 25.47 20.70 -7.51
N LEU A 556 25.24 21.90 -6.96
CA LEU A 556 23.94 22.58 -7.02
C LEU A 556 23.53 23.01 -8.44
N THR A 557 24.47 23.32 -9.33
CA THR A 557 24.14 23.80 -10.69
C THR A 557 23.48 22.70 -11.53
N PRO A 558 24.09 21.52 -11.73
CA PRO A 558 23.48 20.46 -12.52
C PRO A 558 22.24 19.88 -11.84
N ALA A 559 22.17 19.89 -10.49
CA ALA A 559 20.95 19.52 -9.77
C ALA A 559 19.77 20.43 -10.14
N ILE A 560 19.95 21.76 -10.12
CA ILE A 560 18.93 22.74 -10.49
C ILE A 560 18.52 22.59 -11.97
N ASP A 561 19.47 22.39 -12.88
CA ASP A 561 19.18 22.27 -14.31
C ASP A 561 18.44 20.96 -14.64
N ILE A 562 18.78 19.86 -13.97
CA ILE A 562 18.08 18.57 -14.05
C ILE A 562 16.64 18.68 -13.53
N VAL A 563 16.43 19.35 -12.38
CA VAL A 563 15.08 19.51 -11.81
C VAL A 563 14.23 20.49 -12.63
N LYS A 564 14.81 21.59 -13.14
CA LYS A 564 14.10 22.50 -14.05
C LYS A 564 13.72 21.84 -15.37
N THR A 565 14.60 21.05 -15.98
CA THR A 565 14.27 20.34 -17.24
C THR A 565 13.21 19.24 -17.06
N ALA A 566 13.12 18.65 -15.85
CA ALA A 566 11.98 17.82 -15.47
C ALA A 566 10.67 18.64 -15.44
N LEU A 567 10.63 19.72 -14.65
CA LEU A 567 9.42 20.54 -14.42
C LEU A 567 8.90 21.28 -15.67
N ILE A 568 9.78 21.62 -16.62
CA ILE A 568 9.43 22.32 -17.87
C ILE A 568 8.84 21.36 -18.93
N SER A 569 8.94 20.05 -18.75
CA SER A 569 8.54 19.09 -19.80
C SER A 569 7.01 18.92 -19.91
N ASN A 570 6.48 19.13 -21.12
CA ASN A 570 5.02 19.16 -21.39
C ASN A 570 4.27 17.88 -21.00
N LYS A 571 3.07 18.06 -20.43
CA LYS A 571 2.08 17.00 -20.15
C LYS A 571 1.83 16.14 -21.40
N SER A 572 1.86 14.82 -21.25
CA SER A 572 1.38 13.88 -22.28
C SER A 572 -0.15 13.76 -22.17
N ALA A 573 -0.84 13.89 -23.31
CA ALA A 573 -2.31 13.93 -23.41
C ALA A 573 -2.92 12.50 -23.50
N ASP A 574 -2.40 11.59 -22.69
CA ASP A 574 -2.69 10.16 -22.76
C ASP A 574 -3.80 9.84 -21.74
N GLU A 575 -5.06 10.09 -22.12
CA GLU A 575 -6.25 9.87 -21.26
C GLU A 575 -6.35 8.41 -20.74
N GLU A 576 -5.77 7.45 -21.47
CA GLU A 576 -5.65 6.03 -21.07
C GLU A 576 -4.92 5.82 -19.73
N GLN A 577 -4.01 6.74 -19.34
CA GLN A 577 -3.18 6.57 -18.14
C GLN A 577 -3.93 6.93 -16.84
N ASP A 578 -5.02 7.69 -16.91
CA ASP A 578 -5.80 8.12 -15.74
C ASP A 578 -6.58 6.97 -15.08
N LEU A 579 -6.92 5.90 -15.82
CA LEU A 579 -7.50 4.68 -15.26
C LEU A 579 -6.59 4.03 -14.20
N TYR A 580 -5.27 4.02 -14.46
CA TYR A 580 -4.27 3.41 -13.59
C TYR A 580 -3.81 4.39 -12.49
N HIS A 581 -3.51 5.63 -12.89
CA HIS A 581 -2.82 6.60 -12.04
C HIS A 581 -3.75 7.63 -11.35
N GLY A 582 -5.01 7.72 -11.77
CA GLY A 582 -6.02 8.65 -11.23
C GLY A 582 -5.77 10.10 -11.65
N ALA A 583 -6.79 10.96 -11.54
CA ALA A 583 -6.71 12.35 -11.99
C ALA A 583 -5.51 13.12 -11.43
N TYR A 584 -4.95 14.03 -12.22
CA TYR A 584 -3.82 14.90 -11.88
C TYR A 584 -2.57 14.15 -11.38
N TRP A 585 -2.31 12.93 -11.85
CA TRP A 585 -1.17 12.13 -11.42
C TRP A 585 0.18 12.73 -11.81
N GLN A 586 0.24 13.44 -12.94
CA GLN A 586 1.45 14.14 -13.39
C GLN A 586 1.82 15.21 -12.37
N GLU A 587 0.89 16.12 -12.07
CA GLU A 587 1.05 17.22 -11.11
C GLU A 587 1.39 16.72 -9.71
N ARG A 588 0.68 15.68 -9.22
CA ARG A 588 1.00 15.02 -7.93
C ARG A 588 2.44 14.50 -7.89
N SER A 589 2.91 13.87 -8.98
CA SER A 589 4.29 13.35 -9.07
C SER A 589 5.37 14.44 -9.13
N LEU A 590 5.02 15.67 -9.51
CA LEU A 590 5.96 16.80 -9.59
C LEU A 590 6.12 17.54 -8.25
N ILE A 591 5.25 17.33 -7.25
CA ILE A 591 5.35 18.00 -5.93
C ILE A 591 6.74 17.81 -5.28
N PRO A 592 7.35 16.60 -5.25
CA PRO A 592 8.69 16.42 -4.70
C PRO A 592 9.80 17.08 -5.53
N LEU A 593 9.61 17.29 -6.83
CA LEU A 593 10.56 18.02 -7.69
C LEU A 593 10.49 19.53 -7.46
N TRP A 594 9.28 20.09 -7.29
CA TRP A 594 9.11 21.48 -6.87
C TRP A 594 9.72 21.75 -5.49
N HIS A 595 9.49 20.84 -4.54
CA HIS A 595 10.07 20.92 -3.19
C HIS A 595 11.60 20.80 -3.20
N LEU A 596 12.17 19.92 -4.03
CA LEU A 596 13.62 19.83 -4.27
C LEU A 596 14.17 21.11 -4.91
N LEU A 597 13.46 21.70 -5.89
CA LEU A 597 13.85 22.97 -6.50
C LEU A 597 13.87 24.11 -5.47
N ALA A 598 12.88 24.19 -4.59
CA ALA A 598 12.84 25.17 -3.52
C ALA A 598 14.04 25.04 -2.57
N LEU A 599 14.37 23.83 -2.11
CA LEU A 599 15.54 23.62 -1.27
C LEU A 599 16.86 23.95 -1.99
N LEU A 600 17.01 23.54 -3.25
CA LEU A 600 18.18 23.86 -4.09
C LEU A 600 18.36 25.38 -4.31
N LEU A 601 17.27 26.13 -4.46
CA LEU A 601 17.31 27.59 -4.59
C LEU A 601 17.61 28.25 -3.23
N SER A 602 17.08 27.73 -2.12
CA SER A 602 17.43 28.20 -0.78
C SER A 602 18.90 27.96 -0.42
N ALA A 603 19.48 26.83 -0.85
CA ALA A 603 20.91 26.54 -0.70
C ALA A 603 21.79 27.51 -1.50
N ARG A 604 21.25 28.10 -2.58
CA ARG A 604 21.87 29.20 -3.32
C ARG A 604 21.56 30.58 -2.76
N GLN A 605 20.87 30.66 -1.62
CA GLN A 605 20.42 31.91 -0.99
C GLN A 605 19.44 32.72 -1.86
N ASP A 606 18.88 32.13 -2.91
CA ASP A 606 17.81 32.71 -3.75
C ASP A 606 16.44 32.39 -3.13
N TYR A 607 16.24 32.90 -1.91
CA TYR A 607 15.04 32.65 -1.10
C TYR A 607 13.75 33.13 -1.79
N ASN A 608 13.83 34.19 -2.59
CA ASN A 608 12.70 34.73 -3.36
C ASN A 608 12.23 33.78 -4.47
N MET A 609 13.15 33.10 -5.17
CA MET A 609 12.76 32.06 -6.13
C MET A 609 12.46 30.72 -5.45
N ALA A 610 13.05 30.44 -4.28
CA ALA A 610 12.71 29.28 -3.46
C ALA A 610 11.26 29.31 -2.95
N ALA A 611 10.78 30.46 -2.49
CA ALA A 611 9.38 30.67 -2.11
C ALA A 611 8.45 30.38 -3.29
N LYS A 612 8.70 31.00 -4.45
CA LYS A 612 7.95 30.79 -5.70
C LYS A 612 7.99 29.33 -6.20
N ALA A 613 9.06 28.60 -5.92
CA ALA A 613 9.13 27.16 -6.22
C ALA A 613 8.26 26.31 -5.26
N CYS A 614 8.01 26.77 -4.02
CA CYS A 614 7.00 26.16 -3.15
C CYS A 614 5.59 26.46 -3.66
N ASP A 615 5.30 27.70 -4.05
CA ASP A 615 3.99 28.06 -4.62
C ASP A 615 3.69 27.32 -5.93
N GLY A 616 4.70 27.16 -6.80
CA GLY A 616 4.61 26.37 -8.04
C GLY A 616 4.17 24.90 -7.82
N ALA A 617 4.43 24.32 -6.65
CA ALA A 617 3.94 22.99 -6.29
C ALA A 617 2.41 22.92 -6.16
N PHE A 618 1.76 24.06 -5.89
CA PHE A 618 0.32 24.20 -5.73
C PHE A 618 -0.34 24.87 -6.95
N GLU A 619 0.28 25.91 -7.53
CA GLU A 619 -0.23 26.62 -8.72
C GLU A 619 -0.39 25.71 -9.95
N GLN A 620 0.38 24.62 -10.06
CA GLN A 620 0.24 23.64 -11.13
C GLN A 620 -1.15 22.96 -11.21
N PHE A 621 -1.94 22.98 -10.13
CA PHE A 621 -3.32 22.49 -10.08
C PHE A 621 -4.36 23.55 -10.50
N GLY A 622 -3.95 24.81 -10.71
CA GLY A 622 -4.82 25.92 -11.07
C GLY A 622 -5.56 26.52 -9.88
N ASP A 623 -6.87 26.28 -9.78
CA ASP A 623 -7.68 26.71 -8.63
C ASP A 623 -7.37 25.83 -7.42
N PRO A 624 -6.98 26.39 -6.24
CA PRO A 624 -6.79 25.61 -5.01
C PRO A 624 -7.99 24.76 -4.61
N SER A 625 -9.21 25.08 -5.06
CA SER A 625 -10.39 24.24 -4.85
C SER A 625 -10.36 22.89 -5.59
N VAL A 626 -9.49 22.73 -6.59
CA VAL A 626 -9.19 21.43 -7.23
C VAL A 626 -8.38 20.54 -6.30
N LEU A 627 -7.28 21.07 -5.73
CA LEU A 627 -6.40 20.30 -4.85
C LEU A 627 -7.07 20.00 -3.50
N PHE A 628 -7.63 21.03 -2.85
CA PHE A 628 -8.16 20.93 -1.49
C PHE A 628 -9.68 20.79 -1.39
N GLY A 629 -10.42 20.81 -2.50
CA GLY A 629 -11.88 20.80 -2.51
C GLY A 629 -12.50 22.14 -2.07
N ARG A 630 -13.82 22.31 -2.23
CA ARG A 630 -14.50 23.55 -1.82
C ARG A 630 -14.79 23.56 -0.32
N GLN A 631 -14.04 24.39 0.41
CA GLN A 631 -14.29 24.66 1.84
C GLN A 631 -15.35 25.75 2.04
N ASP A 632 -16.63 25.40 1.92
CA ASP A 632 -17.71 26.30 2.32
C ASP A 632 -17.73 26.49 3.85
N ILE A 633 -17.36 27.70 4.30
CA ILE A 633 -17.44 28.14 5.70
C ILE A 633 -18.90 28.47 6.06
N HIS A 634 -19.77 27.46 5.96
CA HIS A 634 -21.19 27.63 6.23
C HIS A 634 -21.50 27.41 7.72
N PHE A 635 -21.89 28.49 8.40
CA PHE A 635 -22.48 28.43 9.74
C PHE A 635 -23.68 27.46 9.73
N LYS A 636 -23.55 26.34 10.43
CA LYS A 636 -24.65 25.38 10.59
C LYS A 636 -25.70 25.96 11.53
N SER A 637 -26.95 25.96 11.08
CA SER A 637 -28.13 26.01 11.96
C SER A 637 -28.78 24.63 11.95
N GLU A 638 -29.33 24.20 13.08
CA GLU A 638 -30.02 22.92 13.20
C GLU A 638 -31.41 23.01 12.56
N HIS A 639 -31.67 22.21 11.53
CA HIS A 639 -32.94 21.51 11.32
C HIS A 639 -32.72 20.33 10.35
N LEU A 640 -33.69 19.40 10.27
CA LEU A 640 -33.42 17.97 10.06
C LEU A 640 -33.88 17.38 8.70
N ASN A 641 -33.22 16.27 8.35
CA ASN A 641 -33.74 15.10 7.60
C ASN A 641 -34.02 15.18 6.08
N GLU A 642 -33.87 16.30 5.38
CA GLU A 642 -33.84 16.29 3.90
C GLU A 642 -32.41 16.06 3.33
N ALA A 643 -31.42 15.90 4.22
CA ALA A 643 -30.00 16.03 3.88
C ALA A 643 -29.39 14.85 3.10
N GLU A 644 -29.76 13.58 3.33
CA GLU A 644 -28.93 12.44 2.89
C GLU A 644 -28.68 12.39 1.37
N ALA A 645 -29.68 12.73 0.53
CA ALA A 645 -29.54 12.79 -0.92
C ALA A 645 -28.86 14.08 -1.44
N GLN A 646 -28.74 15.11 -0.60
CA GLN A 646 -27.94 16.31 -0.89
C GLN A 646 -26.52 16.18 -0.34
N ASP A 647 -26.31 15.47 0.76
CA ASP A 647 -25.00 15.24 1.37
C ASP A 647 -24.07 14.45 0.44
N GLU A 648 -24.55 13.52 -0.39
CA GLU A 648 -23.69 12.89 -1.42
C GLU A 648 -23.20 13.89 -2.49
N LYS A 649 -24.06 14.81 -2.93
CA LYS A 649 -23.67 15.87 -3.88
C LYS A 649 -22.71 16.87 -3.23
N ILE A 650 -23.05 17.33 -2.02
CA ILE A 650 -22.25 18.28 -1.25
C ILE A 650 -20.91 17.63 -0.81
N ALA A 651 -20.86 16.32 -0.57
CA ALA A 651 -19.61 15.60 -0.31
C ALA A 651 -18.73 15.47 -1.57
N ASN A 652 -19.32 15.20 -2.74
CA ASN A 652 -18.58 15.26 -4.01
C ASN A 652 -18.09 16.68 -4.31
N GLU A 653 -18.88 17.73 -4.05
CA GLU A 653 -18.49 19.14 -4.27
C GLU A 653 -17.41 19.63 -3.28
N ARG A 654 -17.31 19.01 -2.09
CA ARG A 654 -16.23 19.23 -1.12
C ARG A 654 -14.96 18.43 -1.42
N LYS A 655 -15.01 17.44 -2.32
CA LYS A 655 -13.88 16.55 -2.59
C LYS A 655 -12.82 17.27 -3.42
N GLY A 656 -11.56 17.14 -3.02
CA GLY A 656 -10.39 17.59 -3.78
C GLY A 656 -9.47 16.43 -4.15
N VAL A 657 -8.46 16.68 -4.98
CA VAL A 657 -7.43 15.69 -5.36
C VAL A 657 -6.74 15.10 -4.12
N VAL A 658 -6.59 15.88 -3.04
CA VAL A 658 -6.09 15.42 -1.73
C VAL A 658 -6.85 14.22 -1.15
N ASP A 659 -8.12 14.03 -1.49
CA ASP A 659 -8.92 12.91 -0.97
C ASP A 659 -8.67 11.58 -1.70
N ASP A 660 -7.99 11.61 -2.85
CA ASP A 660 -7.50 10.43 -3.60
C ASP A 660 -5.96 10.27 -3.53
N MET A 661 -5.28 11.18 -2.83
CA MET A 661 -3.85 11.11 -2.51
C MET A 661 -3.59 10.15 -1.34
N ASP A 662 -2.46 9.44 -1.41
CA ASP A 662 -1.97 8.63 -0.29
C ASP A 662 -1.23 9.49 0.73
N ASP A 663 -0.90 8.90 1.88
CA ASP A 663 -0.23 9.61 2.98
C ASP A 663 1.17 10.12 2.62
N THR A 664 1.87 9.53 1.65
CA THR A 664 3.22 9.95 1.21
C THR A 664 3.15 11.12 0.22
N GLU A 665 2.13 11.16 -0.63
CA GLU A 665 1.80 12.33 -1.47
C GLU A 665 1.32 13.51 -0.58
N LYS A 666 0.49 13.23 0.42
CA LYS A 666 0.03 14.21 1.42
C LYS A 666 1.16 14.74 2.29
N GLU A 667 2.08 13.88 2.73
CA GLU A 667 3.30 14.29 3.42
C GLU A 667 4.14 15.21 2.54
N SER A 668 4.24 14.94 1.23
CA SER A 668 4.97 15.80 0.30
C SER A 668 4.32 17.21 0.17
N VAL A 669 2.98 17.31 0.23
CA VAL A 669 2.26 18.59 0.32
C VAL A 669 2.56 19.31 1.64
N LEU A 670 2.51 18.59 2.77
CA LEU A 670 2.78 19.15 4.10
C LEU A 670 4.23 19.66 4.20
N GLU A 671 5.20 18.89 3.72
CA GLU A 671 6.63 19.22 3.79
C GLU A 671 7.01 20.40 2.88
N ALA A 672 6.37 20.53 1.72
CA ALA A 672 6.49 21.72 0.88
C ALA A 672 5.96 22.98 1.61
N LYS A 673 4.81 22.91 2.29
CA LYS A 673 4.28 24.02 3.10
C LYS A 673 5.17 24.33 4.31
N MET A 674 5.72 23.31 4.97
CA MET A 674 6.71 23.50 6.06
C MET A 674 7.97 24.21 5.55
N THR A 675 8.47 23.86 4.35
CA THR A 675 9.58 24.59 3.72
C THR A 675 9.20 26.03 3.36
N GLN A 676 7.99 26.30 2.84
CA GLN A 676 7.52 27.67 2.59
C GLN A 676 7.56 28.53 3.86
N ILE A 677 7.02 28.04 4.98
CA ILE A 677 6.98 28.81 6.24
C ILE A 677 8.40 29.04 6.80
N ALA A 678 9.34 28.11 6.62
CA ALA A 678 10.74 28.32 6.99
C ALA A 678 11.45 29.37 6.11
N ILE A 679 11.07 29.51 4.83
CA ILE A 679 11.58 30.59 3.96
C ILE A 679 10.99 31.94 4.40
N ILE A 680 9.72 31.99 4.79
CA ILE A 680 9.09 33.19 5.36
C ILE A 680 9.78 33.61 6.67
N GLU A 681 10.17 32.67 7.54
CA GLU A 681 10.96 32.99 8.74
C GLU A 681 12.30 33.66 8.40
N LEU A 682 13.01 33.20 7.38
CA LEU A 682 14.29 33.79 6.96
C LEU A 682 14.14 35.17 6.30
N LEU A 683 13.04 35.40 5.57
CA LEU A 683 12.81 36.65 4.83
C LEU A 683 12.14 37.75 5.66
N GLU A 684 11.17 37.38 6.50
CA GLU A 684 10.26 38.31 7.17
C GLU A 684 10.35 38.22 8.71
N GLY A 685 10.93 37.15 9.25
CA GLY A 685 11.18 36.96 10.67
C GLY A 685 10.25 35.95 11.36
N PRO A 686 10.61 35.49 12.59
CA PRO A 686 9.90 34.42 13.29
C PRO A 686 8.48 34.81 13.69
N ASP A 687 8.22 36.09 13.99
CA ASP A 687 6.90 36.58 14.37
C ASP A 687 5.85 36.40 13.25
N ILE A 688 6.27 36.47 11.98
CA ILE A 688 5.39 36.27 10.82
C ILE A 688 5.22 34.78 10.52
N ALA A 689 6.27 33.97 10.66
CA ALA A 689 6.16 32.51 10.57
C ALA A 689 5.21 31.92 11.65
N VAL A 690 5.19 32.49 12.86
CA VAL A 690 4.22 32.14 13.92
C VAL A 690 2.76 32.36 13.45
N ASN A 691 2.48 33.41 12.68
CA ASN A 691 1.12 33.67 12.17
C ASN A 691 0.65 32.62 11.14
N ALA A 692 1.56 31.89 10.50
CA ALA A 692 1.23 30.80 9.58
C ALA A 692 1.00 29.44 10.28
N CYS A 693 1.36 29.31 11.56
CA CYS A 693 1.21 28.04 12.31
C CYS A 693 -0.25 27.50 12.36
N PRO A 694 -1.30 28.33 12.51
CA PRO A 694 -2.69 27.86 12.43
C PRO A 694 -3.08 27.34 11.04
N GLU A 695 -2.48 27.86 9.96
CA GLU A 695 -2.69 27.36 8.59
C GLU A 695 -2.02 25.99 8.41
N LEU A 696 -0.82 25.80 8.95
CA LEU A 696 -0.12 24.50 8.91
C LEU A 696 -0.90 23.40 9.66
N LEU A 697 -1.48 23.74 10.82
CA LEU A 697 -2.32 22.81 11.58
C LEU A 697 -3.67 22.54 10.86
N SER A 698 -4.30 23.54 10.25
CA SER A 698 -5.54 23.32 9.50
C SER A 698 -5.29 22.48 8.24
N LEU A 699 -4.18 22.72 7.52
CA LEU A 699 -3.71 21.88 6.42
C LEU A 699 -3.49 20.44 6.87
N PHE A 700 -2.81 20.21 8.00
CA PHE A 700 -2.64 18.85 8.54
C PHE A 700 -4.00 18.15 8.73
N THR A 701 -4.99 18.84 9.34
CA THR A 701 -6.34 18.26 9.52
C THR A 701 -7.11 18.08 8.21
N ARG A 702 -6.80 18.85 7.16
CA ARG A 702 -7.37 18.68 5.81
C ARG A 702 -6.78 17.48 5.08
N LEU A 703 -5.48 17.19 5.26
CA LEU A 703 -4.77 16.08 4.62
C LEU A 703 -5.09 14.73 5.29
N PHE A 704 -5.02 14.69 6.63
CA PHE A 704 -5.02 13.45 7.43
C PHE A 704 -6.23 13.28 8.35
N GLY A 705 -7.14 14.26 8.42
CA GLY A 705 -8.27 14.27 9.34
C GLY A 705 -7.87 14.58 10.79
N SER A 706 -8.75 14.24 11.74
CA SER A 706 -8.40 14.28 13.17
C SER A 706 -7.91 12.92 13.63
N LEU A 707 -6.78 12.90 14.35
CA LEU A 707 -6.25 11.70 14.99
C LEU A 707 -6.94 11.37 16.32
N GLU A 708 -7.82 12.25 16.82
CA GLU A 708 -8.68 11.96 17.97
C GLU A 708 -9.76 10.94 17.61
N ALA A 709 -9.46 9.66 17.84
CA ALA A 709 -10.43 8.58 17.73
C ALA A 709 -11.60 8.81 18.70
N LYS A 710 -12.72 9.34 18.19
CA LYS A 710 -13.99 9.37 18.94
C LYS A 710 -14.30 7.95 19.39
N PRO A 711 -14.45 7.67 20.70
CA PRO A 711 -14.78 6.33 21.16
C PRO A 711 -16.19 5.97 20.70
N THR A 712 -16.28 5.13 19.67
CA THR A 712 -17.54 4.69 19.09
C THR A 712 -18.28 3.82 20.11
N LEU A 713 -19.18 4.45 20.89
CA LEU A 713 -20.00 3.80 21.91
C LEU A 713 -21.14 2.96 21.30
N GLN A 714 -20.76 2.01 20.45
CA GLN A 714 -21.59 0.89 20.02
C GLN A 714 -20.76 -0.40 20.21
N PRO A 715 -21.17 -1.33 21.09
CA PRO A 715 -20.50 -2.61 21.19
C PRO A 715 -20.71 -3.36 19.86
N PRO A 716 -19.65 -3.91 19.22
CA PRO A 716 -19.82 -4.69 18.02
C PRO A 716 -20.70 -5.91 18.34
N LYS A 717 -21.76 -6.11 17.56
CA LYS A 717 -22.54 -7.36 17.62
C LYS A 717 -21.59 -8.50 17.27
N ALA A 718 -21.50 -9.49 18.14
CA ALA A 718 -20.68 -10.67 17.88
C ALA A 718 -21.20 -11.38 16.63
N VAL A 719 -20.43 -11.32 15.55
CA VAL A 719 -20.54 -12.24 14.42
C VAL A 719 -19.77 -13.49 14.81
N ASP A 720 -20.43 -14.65 14.77
CA ASP A 720 -19.81 -15.93 15.14
C ASP A 720 -18.55 -16.18 14.29
N THR A 721 -17.39 -16.08 14.93
CA THR A 721 -16.11 -16.33 14.27
C THR A 721 -16.01 -17.82 13.99
N MET A 722 -16.06 -18.19 12.70
CA MET A 722 -16.06 -19.60 12.31
C MET A 722 -14.82 -20.32 12.82
N GLN A 723 -15.01 -21.60 13.18
CA GLN A 723 -13.99 -22.41 13.84
C GLN A 723 -12.78 -22.64 12.92
N VAL A 724 -11.58 -22.56 13.49
CA VAL A 724 -10.33 -23.02 12.84
C VAL A 724 -10.55 -24.44 12.27
N PRO A 725 -10.32 -24.67 10.96
CA PRO A 725 -10.60 -25.96 10.34
C PRO A 725 -9.82 -27.11 10.98
N LYS A 726 -10.55 -28.12 11.45
CA LYS A 726 -9.97 -29.39 11.91
C LYS A 726 -9.71 -30.27 10.68
N SER A 727 -8.45 -30.34 10.23
CA SER A 727 -8.03 -31.39 9.30
C SER A 727 -8.00 -32.76 10.01
N SER A 728 -8.44 -33.82 9.34
CA SER A 728 -8.64 -35.13 9.98
C SER A 728 -8.28 -36.32 9.09
N ALA A 729 -7.32 -37.13 9.59
CA ALA A 729 -6.99 -38.51 9.21
C ALA A 729 -6.44 -38.78 7.78
N GLY A 730 -5.31 -39.52 7.71
CA GLY A 730 -4.64 -39.90 6.44
C GLY A 730 -3.64 -41.08 6.51
N THR A 731 -3.07 -41.39 7.68
CA THR A 731 -2.41 -42.67 8.05
C THR A 731 -1.20 -43.18 7.23
N LEU A 732 0.01 -43.13 7.83
CA LEU A 732 1.00 -44.24 7.83
C LEU A 732 1.81 -44.23 9.16
N ARG A 733 2.78 -45.14 9.37
CA ARG A 733 3.27 -45.61 10.69
C ARG A 733 4.79 -45.88 10.68
N SER A 734 5.59 -45.79 11.76
CA SER A 734 5.38 -45.34 13.15
C SER A 734 6.60 -44.50 13.65
N ILE A 735 7.43 -44.71 14.72
CA ILE A 735 7.62 -45.76 15.75
C ILE A 735 7.89 -45.11 17.14
N LYS A 736 7.04 -45.45 18.12
CA LYS A 736 7.29 -45.71 19.57
C LYS A 736 8.46 -45.01 20.34
N GLY A 737 8.12 -44.21 21.37
CA GLY A 737 9.02 -43.79 22.48
C GLY A 737 8.83 -42.33 22.93
N SER A 738 7.81 -41.90 23.70
CA SER A 738 7.39 -42.27 25.08
C SER A 738 8.20 -41.60 26.20
N PHE A 739 7.61 -40.62 26.92
CA PHE A 739 7.35 -40.61 28.39
C PHE A 739 7.08 -39.20 28.99
N PHE A 740 5.93 -39.03 29.66
CA PHE A 740 5.47 -37.90 30.53
C PHE A 740 5.38 -36.47 29.92
N GLY A 741 4.48 -35.56 30.31
CA GLY A 741 3.41 -35.54 31.34
C GLY A 741 3.77 -34.66 32.56
N SER A 742 2.90 -33.79 33.13
CA SER A 742 1.52 -33.42 32.80
C SER A 742 1.03 -32.14 33.54
N THR A 743 0.02 -31.44 32.98
CA THR A 743 -1.05 -30.63 33.62
C THR A 743 -0.81 -29.45 34.61
N ARG A 744 -1.62 -28.39 34.41
CA ARG A 744 -2.00 -27.32 35.37
C ARG A 744 -2.96 -27.86 36.46
N THR A 745 -3.10 -27.20 37.62
CA THR A 745 -4.41 -26.74 38.21
C THR A 745 -4.22 -25.91 39.52
N ARG A 746 -5.33 -25.59 40.25
CA ARG A 746 -5.49 -24.48 41.23
C ARG A 746 -6.08 -24.94 42.58
N GLN A 747 -5.96 -24.08 43.61
CA GLN A 747 -6.86 -23.94 44.78
C GLN A 747 -6.86 -25.11 45.81
N PRO A 748 -7.47 -25.01 47.03
CA PRO A 748 -8.88 -24.66 47.37
C PRO A 748 -9.14 -23.19 47.80
N SER A 749 -10.24 -22.92 48.52
CA SER A 749 -10.71 -21.57 48.95
C SER A 749 -11.78 -21.60 50.07
N ILE A 750 -11.98 -20.46 50.77
CA ILE A 750 -13.03 -20.18 51.78
C ILE A 750 -13.67 -18.80 51.41
N ALA A 751 -14.98 -18.51 51.35
CA ALA A 751 -16.26 -19.22 51.57
C ALA A 751 -16.92 -19.15 52.98
N GLU A 752 -17.79 -18.15 53.23
CA GLU A 752 -18.78 -18.14 54.33
C GLU A 752 -20.07 -17.35 53.95
N THR A 753 -21.26 -17.99 54.07
CA THR A 753 -22.65 -17.44 54.28
C THR A 753 -23.26 -16.30 53.38
N GLU A 754 -24.57 -16.24 53.03
CA GLU A 754 -25.83 -16.86 53.51
C GLU A 754 -26.91 -17.18 52.41
N LYS A 755 -27.80 -18.15 52.73
CA LYS A 755 -29.27 -18.27 52.44
C LYS A 755 -29.90 -18.42 51.02
N THR A 756 -30.58 -19.58 50.86
CA THR A 756 -31.88 -19.85 50.14
C THR A 756 -31.95 -19.70 48.60
N VAL A 757 -32.69 -20.50 47.78
CA VAL A 757 -33.85 -21.43 47.94
C VAL A 757 -33.65 -22.72 47.07
N THR A 758 -34.45 -23.80 47.28
CA THR A 758 -34.45 -25.11 46.54
C THR A 758 -35.69 -25.27 45.62
N PRO A 759 -35.92 -26.31 44.77
CA PRO A 759 -35.27 -27.63 44.56
C PRO A 759 -34.78 -27.84 43.08
N SER A 760 -34.38 -29.00 42.53
CA SER A 760 -34.67 -30.44 42.79
C SER A 760 -33.57 -31.43 42.28
N ARG A 761 -33.78 -32.75 42.43
CA ARG A 761 -32.79 -33.85 42.26
C ARG A 761 -33.44 -35.13 41.71
N PRO A 762 -32.83 -35.85 40.73
CA PRO A 762 -32.22 -37.19 40.97
C PRO A 762 -30.94 -37.49 40.11
N GLN A 763 -30.07 -38.49 40.35
CA GLN A 763 -29.71 -39.33 41.51
C GLN A 763 -28.36 -40.07 41.22
N THR A 764 -27.45 -40.18 42.21
CA THR A 764 -26.52 -41.30 42.57
C THR A 764 -25.73 -42.09 41.47
N SER A 765 -24.46 -42.50 41.64
CA SER A 765 -23.92 -43.31 42.76
C SER A 765 -22.37 -43.37 42.85
N GLN A 766 -21.82 -43.27 44.08
CA GLN A 766 -20.77 -44.14 44.70
C GLN A 766 -19.30 -44.17 44.16
N THR A 767 -18.22 -44.47 44.92
CA THR A 767 -17.94 -44.54 46.39
C THR A 767 -16.42 -44.78 46.69
N GLN A 768 -15.85 -44.17 47.77
CA GLN A 768 -14.58 -44.51 48.51
C GLN A 768 -13.19 -44.47 47.79
N ALA A 769 -12.01 -44.39 48.46
CA ALA A 769 -11.63 -43.75 49.75
C ALA A 769 -10.09 -43.67 50.04
N SER A 770 -9.66 -42.58 50.71
CA SER A 770 -8.75 -42.49 51.92
C SER A 770 -7.25 -42.91 51.98
N VAL A 771 -6.51 -42.17 52.85
CA VAL A 771 -5.34 -42.52 53.72
C VAL A 771 -3.94 -41.90 53.42
N ALA A 772 -3.60 -40.87 54.22
CA ALA A 772 -2.34 -40.54 54.95
C ALA A 772 -0.93 -40.32 54.31
N ALA A 773 -0.09 -39.55 55.04
CA ALA A 773 1.38 -39.35 54.94
C ALA A 773 2.11 -39.98 56.16
N PRO A 774 3.48 -40.09 56.24
CA PRO A 774 4.47 -39.01 56.53
C PRO A 774 5.66 -38.94 55.50
N THR A 775 6.77 -38.16 55.55
CA THR A 775 7.49 -37.24 56.49
C THR A 775 8.73 -37.81 57.25
N ILE A 776 9.75 -36.95 57.57
CA ILE A 776 11.02 -37.16 58.37
C ILE A 776 12.28 -37.60 57.55
N GLN A 777 13.25 -36.70 57.21
CA GLN A 777 14.54 -36.29 57.88
C GLN A 777 15.71 -37.32 57.74
N VAL A 778 17.04 -37.08 57.72
CA VAL A 778 18.06 -35.98 57.70
C VAL A 778 19.42 -36.70 57.84
N THR A 779 20.49 -36.31 57.12
CA THR A 779 21.91 -36.27 57.59
C THR A 779 22.85 -35.58 56.57
N GLN A 780 24.09 -35.25 56.98
CA GLN A 780 25.16 -34.57 56.21
C GLN A 780 26.00 -35.59 55.38
N GLU A 781 27.11 -35.31 54.67
CA GLU A 781 28.14 -34.25 54.79
C GLU A 781 29.03 -34.11 53.52
N ASN A 782 29.71 -32.95 53.39
CA ASN A 782 30.90 -32.61 52.56
C ASN A 782 30.89 -32.70 51.00
N GLY A 783 31.51 -31.69 50.37
CA GLY A 783 32.05 -31.76 49.00
C GLY A 783 31.60 -30.64 48.03
N SER A 784 32.29 -29.50 48.01
CA SER A 784 32.18 -28.44 46.99
C SER A 784 33.58 -28.04 46.47
N PRO A 785 33.74 -27.21 45.42
CA PRO A 785 32.76 -26.59 44.50
C PRO A 785 32.90 -27.15 43.05
N THR A 786 32.02 -26.89 42.07
CA THR A 786 31.73 -25.57 41.45
C THR A 786 30.26 -25.38 41.02
N GLU A 787 29.74 -24.19 41.31
CA GLU A 787 28.40 -23.69 40.95
C GLU A 787 28.34 -23.27 39.47
N THR A 788 27.30 -23.53 38.67
CA THR A 788 25.89 -23.05 38.67
C THR A 788 25.75 -21.53 38.58
N ARG A 789 25.04 -20.89 37.64
CA ARG A 789 23.79 -21.14 36.85
C ARG A 789 22.52 -20.56 37.50
N THR A 790 21.74 -19.81 36.71
CA THR A 790 20.31 -19.40 36.90
C THR A 790 20.01 -18.42 38.07
N ARG A 791 19.42 -17.23 37.85
CA ARG A 791 18.05 -16.85 37.38
C ARG A 791 16.94 -16.97 38.45
N ARG A 792 16.02 -15.98 38.45
CA ARG A 792 14.58 -16.04 38.87
C ARG A 792 14.31 -16.05 40.41
N LEU A 793 13.15 -15.64 40.94
CA LEU A 793 11.84 -15.20 40.37
C LEU A 793 11.08 -14.23 41.33
N SER A 794 10.59 -13.09 40.80
CA SER A 794 9.25 -12.44 40.97
C SER A 794 8.47 -12.28 42.31
N SER A 795 7.50 -11.34 42.24
CA SER A 795 6.23 -11.21 43.00
C SER A 795 6.33 -10.43 44.33
N LEU A 796 5.74 -9.23 44.46
CA LEU A 796 4.31 -8.83 44.55
C LEU A 796 3.67 -9.05 45.94
N THR A 797 3.23 -7.98 46.63
CA THR A 797 1.80 -7.62 46.75
C THR A 797 1.45 -6.45 47.72
N ARG A 798 0.51 -5.59 47.28
CA ARG A 798 -0.68 -5.03 47.99
C ARG A 798 -0.58 -4.06 49.20
N ARG A 799 -1.31 -2.93 49.02
CA ARG A 799 -2.34 -2.32 49.91
C ARG A 799 -1.89 -1.65 51.24
N SER A 800 -2.67 -0.76 51.88
CA SER A 800 -3.79 0.15 51.48
C SER A 800 -4.30 0.94 52.70
N ARG A 801 -4.63 2.24 52.54
CA ARG A 801 -5.71 3.03 53.18
C ARG A 801 -5.65 4.46 52.60
N SER A 802 -6.74 5.05 52.06
CA SER A 802 -7.92 5.68 52.71
C SER A 802 -7.62 7.11 53.22
N GLU A 803 -8.55 8.08 53.27
CA GLU A 803 -10.01 8.01 53.12
C GLU A 803 -10.69 9.37 52.81
N SER A 804 -11.78 9.37 52.04
CA SER A 804 -12.83 10.43 51.93
C SER A 804 -12.45 11.85 51.44
N GLY A 805 -13.36 12.66 50.87
CA GLY A 805 -14.66 12.33 50.25
C GLY A 805 -15.77 13.39 50.40
N LYS A 806 -16.59 13.57 49.34
CA LYS A 806 -17.88 14.33 49.29
C LYS A 806 -17.74 15.88 49.39
N ARG A 807 -18.67 16.74 48.93
CA ARG A 807 -19.79 16.71 47.93
C ARG A 807 -20.30 18.16 47.78
N HIS A 808 -20.90 18.53 46.63
CA HIS A 808 -21.90 19.62 46.49
C HIS A 808 -21.38 21.08 46.71
N SER A 809 -22.06 22.19 46.34
CA SER A 809 -23.31 22.42 45.56
C SER A 809 -23.43 23.86 44.97
N LEU A 810 -24.18 24.00 43.86
CA LEU A 810 -25.15 25.08 43.51
C LEU A 810 -24.74 26.58 43.35
N ARG A 811 -24.98 27.06 42.11
CA ARG A 811 -25.83 28.22 41.67
C ARG A 811 -25.38 29.70 41.79
N LYS A 812 -25.62 30.40 40.64
CA LYS A 812 -26.03 31.82 40.45
C LYS A 812 -24.96 32.90 40.81
N ARG A 813 -24.99 34.12 40.26
CA ARG A 813 -26.01 34.83 39.42
C ARG A 813 -25.36 35.78 38.38
N ASP A 814 -26.18 36.23 37.43
CA ASP A 814 -25.92 37.19 36.34
C ASP A 814 -25.71 38.65 36.77
N SER A 815 -24.82 39.36 36.06
CA SER A 815 -24.97 40.76 35.57
C SER A 815 -23.72 41.15 34.74
N SER A 816 -23.67 41.79 33.57
CA SER A 816 -24.60 42.30 32.53
C SER A 816 -24.10 43.69 32.10
N SER A 817 -24.09 44.00 30.80
CA SER A 817 -23.64 45.28 30.17
C SER A 817 -22.13 45.57 30.18
N GLY A 818 -21.57 46.34 29.21
CA GLY A 818 -22.15 46.63 27.89
C GLY A 818 -21.60 47.84 27.10
N ARG A 819 -21.40 47.60 25.79
CA ARG A 819 -21.79 48.46 24.64
C ARG A 819 -20.98 49.73 24.27
N LYS A 820 -20.71 49.85 22.94
CA LYS A 820 -20.46 51.08 22.13
C LYS A 820 -19.08 51.76 22.32
N ARG A 821 -18.52 52.48 21.34
CA ARG A 821 -18.78 52.60 19.87
C ARG A 821 -17.53 53.18 19.18
N THR A 822 -17.30 52.83 17.93
CA THR A 822 -16.38 53.54 17.02
C THR A 822 -17.06 54.74 16.34
N ALA A 823 -16.25 55.64 15.78
CA ALA A 823 -16.65 56.72 14.87
C ALA A 823 -15.58 56.87 13.76
N SER A 824 -15.97 57.42 12.60
CA SER A 824 -15.23 57.44 11.33
C SER A 824 -14.78 58.86 10.90
N VAL A 825 -14.25 58.99 9.67
CA VAL A 825 -13.90 60.21 8.86
C VAL A 825 -12.38 60.50 8.76
N SER A 826 -11.76 60.92 7.63
CA SER A 826 -11.98 60.75 6.17
C SER A 826 -10.78 61.32 5.35
N SER A 827 -10.59 60.81 4.11
CA SER A 827 -10.15 61.51 2.86
C SER A 827 -8.80 62.29 2.70
N ALA A 828 -7.95 61.73 1.80
CA ALA A 828 -7.35 62.31 0.56
C ALA A 828 -6.29 63.46 0.54
N GLY A 829 -5.33 63.40 -0.42
CA GLY A 829 -4.68 64.62 -0.98
C GLY A 829 -3.23 64.60 -1.57
N THR A 830 -3.01 64.01 -2.76
CA THR A 830 -2.08 64.42 -3.88
C THR A 830 -0.64 65.02 -3.69
N ASN A 831 0.30 64.58 -4.55
CA ASN A 831 1.72 65.05 -4.72
C ASN A 831 1.86 66.41 -5.49
N PRO A 832 3.06 67.03 -5.60
CA PRO A 832 3.96 66.77 -6.75
C PRO A 832 5.52 66.94 -6.50
N HIS A 833 6.31 66.84 -7.59
CA HIS A 833 7.79 66.87 -7.73
C HIS A 833 8.46 68.24 -7.37
N GLY A 834 9.81 68.44 -7.35
CA GLY A 834 10.93 67.62 -7.87
C GLY A 834 12.37 68.13 -7.53
N PRO A 835 13.33 68.28 -8.49
CA PRO A 835 14.63 67.59 -8.40
C PRO A 835 15.93 68.44 -8.54
N THR A 836 17.11 67.85 -8.25
CA THR A 836 18.41 68.16 -8.94
C THR A 836 19.45 67.02 -8.74
N VAL A 837 20.64 67.12 -9.37
CA VAL A 837 21.55 65.99 -9.74
C VAL A 837 23.04 66.42 -9.59
N VAL A 838 24.01 65.46 -9.53
CA VAL A 838 25.33 65.41 -10.25
C VAL A 838 26.43 64.60 -9.50
N ASP A 839 27.17 63.79 -10.27
CA ASP A 839 28.46 63.06 -10.05
C ASP A 839 28.69 62.15 -8.80
N GLY A 840 29.33 60.97 -8.92
CA GLY A 840 29.74 60.25 -10.14
C GLY A 840 30.66 59.04 -9.91
N GLU A 841 30.22 57.84 -10.33
CA GLU A 841 30.96 56.59 -10.66
C GLU A 841 31.89 55.90 -9.62
N VAL A 842 32.00 54.56 -9.53
CA VAL A 842 31.04 53.43 -9.71
C VAL A 842 31.46 52.35 -8.69
N PHE A 843 30.51 51.78 -7.94
CA PHE A 843 30.68 50.46 -7.31
C PHE A 843 29.33 49.73 -7.37
N PHE A 844 29.31 48.44 -7.70
CA PHE A 844 28.07 47.76 -8.10
C PHE A 844 27.36 47.10 -6.90
N THR A 845 26.47 47.85 -6.24
CA THR A 845 25.54 47.36 -5.22
C THR A 845 24.10 47.44 -5.73
N PRO A 846 23.42 46.32 -6.02
CA PRO A 846 21.98 46.31 -6.20
C PRO A 846 21.30 46.33 -4.81
N ALA A 847 20.76 47.49 -4.42
CA ALA A 847 20.00 47.65 -3.18
C ALA A 847 18.61 48.25 -3.48
N ASP A 848 17.58 47.63 -2.92
CA ASP A 848 16.21 48.09 -2.71
C ASP A 848 15.60 49.10 -3.72
N GLU A 849 14.91 48.57 -4.74
CA GLU A 849 13.63 49.20 -5.11
C GLU A 849 12.55 48.71 -4.15
N LEU A 850 12.14 49.56 -3.20
CA LEU A 850 11.03 49.30 -2.27
C LEU A 850 9.67 49.28 -3.00
N GLN A 851 9.40 48.19 -3.72
CA GLN A 851 8.06 47.89 -4.20
C GLN A 851 7.20 47.37 -3.04
N GLN A 852 6.47 48.29 -2.38
CA GLN A 852 5.28 47.94 -1.60
C GLN A 852 4.24 47.34 -2.55
N SER A 853 4.35 46.03 -2.74
CA SER A 853 3.41 45.20 -3.47
C SER A 853 2.40 44.64 -2.47
N GLU A 854 1.11 44.85 -2.72
CA GLU A 854 0.03 44.26 -1.90
C GLU A 854 -0.05 42.75 -2.17
N PHE A 855 0.72 41.97 -1.41
CA PHE A 855 0.57 40.52 -1.36
C PHE A 855 -0.72 40.14 -0.60
N PHE A 856 -1.34 39.05 -1.06
CA PHE A 856 -2.61 38.45 -0.57
C PHE A 856 -3.92 39.24 -0.78
N PRO A 857 -4.69 38.90 -1.83
CA PRO A 857 -6.14 39.07 -1.86
C PRO A 857 -6.86 37.76 -1.45
N LEU A 858 -7.07 37.55 -0.15
CA LEU A 858 -7.78 36.38 0.37
C LEU A 858 -9.31 36.52 0.24
N THR A 859 -9.90 35.70 -0.65
CA THR A 859 -11.35 35.50 -0.91
C THR A 859 -12.11 36.70 -1.53
N GLY A 860 -12.94 36.47 -2.57
CA GLY A 860 -13.70 37.58 -3.16
C GLY A 860 -14.46 37.43 -4.50
N ASN A 861 -14.63 36.22 -5.05
CA ASN A 861 -15.54 35.86 -6.16
C ASN A 861 -16.05 37.00 -7.10
N ARG A 862 -15.42 37.21 -8.27
CA ARG A 862 -16.12 37.73 -9.47
C ARG A 862 -15.39 37.50 -10.81
N GLN A 863 -16.08 36.77 -11.68
CA GLN A 863 -16.14 36.83 -13.16
C GLN A 863 -14.86 37.17 -13.97
N ALA A 864 -14.50 36.20 -14.83
CA ALA A 864 -13.37 36.19 -15.75
C ALA A 864 -13.27 37.34 -16.77
N SER A 865 -12.07 37.56 -17.30
CA SER A 865 -11.84 38.13 -18.63
C SER A 865 -10.51 37.63 -19.22
N MET A 866 -10.61 36.93 -20.37
CA MET A 866 -9.58 36.72 -21.41
C MET A 866 -8.13 36.38 -21.02
N ALA A 867 -7.69 35.18 -21.40
CA ALA A 867 -6.27 34.84 -21.49
C ALA A 867 -5.52 35.71 -22.52
N SER A 868 -4.22 35.93 -22.30
CA SER A 868 -3.31 36.43 -23.33
C SER A 868 -2.03 35.58 -23.38
N SER A 869 -1.70 35.10 -24.58
CA SER A 869 -0.60 34.16 -24.83
C SER A 869 0.75 34.89 -24.95
N VAL A 870 1.75 34.51 -24.16
CA VAL A 870 3.14 35.00 -24.30
C VAL A 870 4.02 33.97 -25.02
N SER A 871 3.66 33.65 -26.26
CA SER A 871 4.50 32.88 -27.17
C SER A 871 5.44 33.81 -27.95
N ARG A 872 6.63 34.09 -27.41
CA ARG A 872 7.74 34.73 -28.17
C ARG A 872 9.07 34.06 -27.86
N GLY A 873 9.43 33.07 -28.67
CA GLY A 873 10.73 32.43 -28.61
C GLY A 873 11.86 33.40 -28.98
N ARG A 874 12.99 33.28 -28.28
CA ARG A 874 14.31 33.57 -28.83
C ARG A 874 15.06 32.25 -28.93
N SER A 875 15.73 32.03 -30.07
CA SER A 875 16.58 30.87 -30.25
C SER A 875 17.74 30.90 -29.27
N LEU A 876 17.99 29.79 -28.59
CA LEU A 876 19.18 29.51 -27.79
C LEU A 876 19.82 28.21 -28.25
N HIS A 877 20.38 28.21 -29.46
CA HIS A 877 21.46 27.29 -29.79
C HIS A 877 22.68 27.64 -28.93
N HIS A 878 22.94 26.90 -27.84
CA HIS A 878 24.30 26.54 -27.37
C HIS A 878 24.28 25.61 -26.13
N LEU A 879 23.98 24.31 -26.30
CA LEU A 879 24.25 23.32 -25.24
C LEU A 879 24.72 21.93 -25.74
N GLU A 880 25.38 21.89 -26.90
CA GLU A 880 26.08 20.69 -27.40
C GLU A 880 27.60 20.87 -27.26
N SER A 881 28.14 20.73 -26.04
CA SER A 881 29.60 20.91 -25.83
C SER A 881 30.23 20.18 -24.62
N TYR A 882 29.57 19.19 -24.02
CA TYR A 882 30.21 18.31 -23.01
C TYR A 882 30.02 16.79 -23.22
N THR A 883 29.32 16.36 -24.26
CA THR A 883 29.05 14.95 -24.55
C THR A 883 29.48 14.57 -25.97
N SER A 884 30.79 14.60 -26.26
CA SER A 884 31.32 14.04 -27.51
C SER A 884 32.76 13.56 -27.38
N GLN A 885 32.92 12.22 -27.42
CA GLN A 885 34.12 11.59 -27.99
C GLN A 885 33.68 10.51 -28.99
N LYS A 886 33.46 10.94 -30.24
CA LYS A 886 33.52 10.16 -31.49
C LYS A 886 32.77 8.80 -31.54
N SER A 887 31.65 8.81 -32.25
CA SER A 887 31.38 7.82 -33.31
C SER A 887 30.66 8.52 -34.47
N ARG A 888 30.45 7.85 -35.62
CA ARG A 888 29.95 8.47 -36.86
C ARG A 888 28.63 7.85 -37.31
N SER A 889 27.66 8.73 -37.61
CA SER A 889 26.69 8.63 -38.71
C SER A 889 26.51 7.25 -39.38
N THR A 890 25.44 6.55 -39.01
CA THR A 890 24.64 5.71 -39.93
C THR A 890 23.15 5.93 -39.65
N ASN A 891 22.31 5.67 -40.65
CA ASN A 891 20.90 6.08 -40.63
C ASN A 891 20.02 5.08 -39.88
N PHE A 892 19.23 5.57 -38.92
CA PHE A 892 17.93 4.98 -38.58
C PHE A 892 16.84 6.04 -38.74
N SER A 893 15.72 5.65 -39.32
CA SER A 893 14.63 6.54 -39.70
C SER A 893 13.69 6.80 -38.53
N GLU A 894 13.40 8.08 -38.28
CA GLU A 894 12.13 8.61 -37.73
C GLU A 894 11.47 7.81 -36.58
N ILE A 895 12.19 7.59 -35.48
CA ILE A 895 11.53 7.41 -34.17
C ILE A 895 11.22 8.81 -33.62
N SER A 896 9.93 9.19 -33.60
CA SER A 896 9.51 10.49 -33.09
C SER A 896 9.87 10.67 -31.62
N ALA A 897 10.72 11.64 -31.30
CA ALA A 897 11.14 11.97 -29.94
C ALA A 897 10.06 12.78 -29.17
N SER A 898 8.84 12.26 -29.12
CA SER A 898 7.65 12.96 -28.61
C SER A 898 6.74 12.05 -27.79
N GLY A 899 6.50 12.43 -26.53
CA GLY A 899 5.43 11.87 -25.69
C GLY A 899 5.70 10.51 -25.06
N THR A 900 6.39 10.47 -23.91
CA THR A 900 6.12 9.46 -22.86
C THR A 900 6.74 9.83 -21.51
N TYR A 901 5.94 10.44 -20.62
CA TYR A 901 6.24 10.43 -19.18
C TYR A 901 5.88 9.05 -18.61
N THR A 902 6.80 8.08 -18.63
CA THR A 902 6.50 6.72 -18.13
C THR A 902 6.66 6.59 -16.61
N ILE A 903 5.77 7.25 -15.85
CA ILE A 903 5.59 7.00 -14.40
C ILE A 903 4.74 5.73 -14.19
N SER A 904 5.00 4.68 -14.99
CA SER A 904 4.58 3.31 -14.69
C SER A 904 5.15 2.98 -13.31
N ASN A 905 4.31 2.91 -12.28
CA ASN A 905 4.79 2.71 -10.91
C ASN A 905 5.24 1.25 -10.77
N PRO A 906 6.54 0.97 -10.59
CA PRO A 906 7.00 -0.42 -10.50
C PRO A 906 6.51 -1.08 -9.21
N LEU A 907 6.25 -0.29 -8.16
CA LEU A 907 5.61 -0.78 -6.95
C LEU A 907 4.08 -0.67 -7.06
N PRO A 908 3.32 -1.65 -6.57
CA PRO A 908 1.88 -1.52 -6.42
C PRO A 908 1.55 -0.42 -5.40
N LEU A 909 0.29 0.03 -5.37
CA LEU A 909 -0.20 0.84 -4.26
C LEU A 909 -0.17 -0.01 -2.98
N ILE A 910 0.39 0.54 -1.90
CA ILE A 910 0.56 -0.19 -0.63
C ILE A 910 -0.47 0.31 0.38
N HIS A 911 -1.20 -0.64 0.94
CA HIS A 911 -2.25 -0.43 1.93
C HIS A 911 -1.71 -0.82 3.30
N PHE A 912 -1.40 0.19 4.11
CA PHE A 912 -1.00 -0.01 5.48
C PHE A 912 -2.23 -0.31 6.35
N PRO A 913 -2.12 -1.22 7.33
CA PRO A 913 -3.14 -1.36 8.37
C PRO A 913 -3.44 -0.01 9.03
N GLN A 914 -4.70 0.26 9.39
CA GLN A 914 -5.13 1.57 9.92
C GLN A 914 -4.33 2.01 11.17
N ASP A 915 -3.89 1.06 12.01
CA ASP A 915 -3.01 1.32 13.16
C ASP A 915 -1.56 1.65 12.79
N MET A 916 -1.10 1.31 11.58
CA MET A 916 0.20 1.76 11.04
C MET A 916 0.07 3.18 10.49
N GLU A 917 -0.97 3.45 9.67
CA GLU A 917 -1.25 4.80 9.15
C GLU A 917 -1.42 5.82 10.29
N ARG A 918 -2.26 5.50 11.29
CA ARG A 918 -2.51 6.38 12.44
C ARG A 918 -1.23 6.72 13.20
N ARG A 919 -0.30 5.76 13.34
CA ARG A 919 1.01 6.00 13.97
C ARG A 919 1.91 6.86 13.09
N GLN A 920 2.02 6.58 11.79
CA GLN A 920 2.77 7.41 10.84
C GLN A 920 2.26 8.87 10.84
N ARG A 921 0.93 9.08 10.79
CA ARG A 921 0.28 10.39 10.92
C ARG A 921 0.60 11.08 12.26
N ALA A 922 0.64 10.34 13.36
CA ALA A 922 1.02 10.88 14.67
C ALA A 922 2.50 11.31 14.72
N VAL A 923 3.41 10.56 14.08
CA VAL A 923 4.82 10.95 13.93
C VAL A 923 4.97 12.25 13.12
N LEU A 924 4.20 12.40 12.04
CA LEU A 924 4.16 13.66 11.28
C LEU A 924 3.61 14.83 12.11
N LEU A 925 2.58 14.59 12.92
CA LEU A 925 2.03 15.63 13.80
C LEU A 925 3.03 16.05 14.90
N VAL A 926 3.81 15.12 15.45
CA VAL A 926 4.94 15.44 16.35
C VAL A 926 5.96 16.34 15.64
N LYS A 927 6.33 16.02 14.39
CA LYS A 927 7.26 16.84 13.58
C LYS A 927 6.72 18.26 13.35
N VAL A 928 5.42 18.40 13.08
CA VAL A 928 4.74 19.71 12.95
C VAL A 928 4.77 20.48 14.27
N TRP A 929 4.43 19.86 15.40
CA TRP A 929 4.45 20.53 16.71
C TRP A 929 5.84 20.98 17.12
N LEU A 930 6.89 20.20 16.86
CA LEU A 930 8.26 20.60 17.18
C LEU A 930 8.76 21.74 16.28
N MET A 931 8.36 21.78 15.00
CA MET A 931 8.64 22.93 14.13
C MET A 931 7.94 24.21 14.62
N ILE A 932 6.68 24.11 15.03
CA ILE A 932 5.91 25.21 15.65
C ILE A 932 6.56 25.66 16.97
N ALA A 933 7.02 24.73 17.81
CA ALA A 933 7.76 25.04 19.02
C ALA A 933 9.07 25.81 18.74
N GLY A 934 9.77 25.46 17.66
CA GLY A 934 10.96 26.15 17.17
C GLY A 934 10.68 27.60 16.74
N PHE A 935 9.59 27.84 16.00
CA PHE A 935 9.14 29.20 15.63
C PHE A 935 8.83 30.04 16.88
N TYR A 936 8.00 29.53 17.80
CA TYR A 936 7.71 30.21 19.06
C TYR A 936 8.96 30.47 19.90
N ARG A 937 9.93 29.53 19.91
CA ARG A 937 11.21 29.68 20.60
C ARG A 937 12.04 30.83 20.03
N ARG A 938 12.07 31.00 18.70
CA ARG A 938 12.80 32.09 18.02
C ARG A 938 12.06 33.44 18.07
N ALA A 939 10.73 33.43 18.17
CA ALA A 939 9.89 34.60 18.49
C ALA A 939 9.90 34.99 19.99
N ASN A 940 10.70 34.34 20.84
CA ASN A 940 10.72 34.51 22.30
C ASN A 940 9.39 34.22 23.02
N MET A 941 8.42 33.58 22.35
CA MET A 941 7.12 33.16 22.89
C MET A 941 7.27 31.85 23.69
N PHE A 942 8.05 31.90 24.77
CA PHE A 942 8.60 30.70 25.39
C PHE A 942 7.58 29.77 26.07
N GLU A 943 6.43 30.26 26.54
CA GLU A 943 5.41 29.38 27.12
C GLU A 943 4.50 28.76 26.04
N ASP A 944 4.31 29.41 24.89
CA ASP A 944 3.62 28.83 23.74
C ASP A 944 4.50 27.77 23.05
N SER A 945 5.82 28.01 22.97
CA SER A 945 6.81 27.01 22.57
C SER A 945 6.75 25.76 23.46
N LYS A 946 6.76 25.95 24.78
CA LYS A 946 6.57 24.87 25.77
C LYS A 946 5.21 24.18 25.64
N GLY A 947 4.16 24.92 25.29
CA GLY A 947 2.82 24.39 24.98
C GLY A 947 2.88 23.41 23.81
N ALA A 948 3.44 23.83 22.68
CA ALA A 948 3.63 23.00 21.48
C ALA A 948 4.48 21.75 21.76
N ILE A 949 5.59 21.88 22.52
CA ILE A 949 6.38 20.72 22.98
C ILE A 949 5.52 19.78 23.83
N SER A 950 4.64 20.29 24.69
CA SER A 950 3.76 19.44 25.51
C SER A 950 2.72 18.67 24.70
N GLU A 951 2.24 19.20 23.57
CA GLU A 951 1.38 18.44 22.65
C GLU A 951 2.16 17.35 21.91
N ALA A 952 3.38 17.65 21.44
CA ALA A 952 4.29 16.64 20.90
C ALA A 952 4.57 15.52 21.91
N GLN A 953 4.88 15.86 23.17
CA GLN A 953 5.14 14.90 24.23
C GLN A 953 3.91 14.02 24.56
N LYS A 954 2.69 14.58 24.53
CA LYS A 954 1.46 13.80 24.69
C LYS A 954 1.28 12.76 23.58
N LEU A 955 1.54 13.14 22.32
CA LEU A 955 1.45 12.22 21.17
C LEU A 955 2.49 11.09 21.30
N VAL A 956 3.73 11.41 21.66
CA VAL A 956 4.77 10.40 21.91
C VAL A 956 4.38 9.47 23.06
N GLY A 957 3.85 10.00 24.17
CA GLY A 957 3.37 9.18 25.30
C GLY A 957 2.16 8.27 24.96
N ILE A 958 1.36 8.63 23.96
CA ILE A 958 0.32 7.73 23.41
C ILE A 958 0.98 6.58 22.63
N LEU A 959 2.00 6.88 21.80
CA LEU A 959 2.76 5.86 21.05
C LEU A 959 3.52 4.90 22.00
N GLU A 960 4.21 5.42 23.02
CA GLU A 960 4.82 4.60 24.10
C GLU A 960 3.79 3.64 24.71
N ALA A 961 2.63 4.17 25.07
CA ALA A 961 1.56 3.41 25.69
C ALA A 961 0.89 2.41 24.71
N GLU A 962 1.11 2.50 23.40
CA GLU A 962 0.66 1.51 22.41
C GLU A 962 1.71 0.41 22.22
N VAL A 963 2.98 0.77 22.07
CA VAL A 963 4.11 -0.19 22.03
C VAL A 963 4.10 -1.07 23.29
N ALA A 964 3.91 -0.48 24.47
CA ALA A 964 3.81 -1.20 25.74
C ALA A 964 2.55 -2.09 25.90
N LYS A 965 1.60 -2.03 24.96
CA LYS A 965 0.38 -2.86 24.94
C LYS A 965 0.38 -3.93 23.83
N ASP A 966 1.33 -3.89 22.89
CA ASP A 966 1.40 -4.85 21.78
C ASP A 966 1.60 -6.29 22.29
N PRO A 967 0.64 -7.22 22.06
CA PRO A 967 0.79 -8.62 22.47
C PRO A 967 1.66 -9.44 21.50
N THR A 968 2.03 -8.90 20.33
CA THR A 968 2.80 -9.59 19.30
C THR A 968 4.31 -9.40 19.47
N GLY A 969 4.75 -8.28 20.02
CA GLY A 969 6.17 -7.90 20.07
C GLY A 969 6.73 -7.51 18.70
N SER A 970 5.87 -7.09 17.77
CA SER A 970 6.27 -6.54 16.46
C SER A 970 6.66 -5.07 16.56
N LEU A 971 6.11 -4.34 17.53
CA LEU A 971 6.45 -2.94 17.78
C LEU A 971 7.71 -2.83 18.65
N SER A 972 8.61 -1.92 18.27
CA SER A 972 9.86 -1.64 18.97
C SER A 972 9.97 -0.16 19.28
N MET A 973 10.34 0.18 20.52
CA MET A 973 10.67 1.55 20.92
C MET A 973 11.74 2.18 20.02
N ARG A 974 12.67 1.36 19.50
CA ARG A 974 13.90 1.82 18.86
C ARG A 974 13.78 2.19 17.38
N GLY A 975 12.62 1.98 16.74
CA GLY A 975 12.47 2.19 15.30
C GLY A 975 13.11 1.07 14.47
N ASN A 976 12.42 -0.07 14.38
CA ASN A 976 12.93 -1.27 13.69
C ASN A 976 11.87 -2.00 12.83
N SER A 977 10.63 -1.50 12.78
CA SER A 977 9.58 -2.05 11.92
C SER A 977 9.80 -1.64 10.46
N TRP A 978 9.24 -2.43 9.54
CA TRP A 978 9.02 -1.99 8.16
C TRP A 978 8.16 -0.72 8.12
N ALA A 979 8.47 0.17 7.18
CA ALA A 979 7.80 1.47 6.96
C ALA A 979 7.78 2.44 8.17
N GLU A 980 8.67 2.25 9.13
CA GLU A 980 8.84 3.12 10.30
C GLU A 980 9.95 4.15 10.04
N LYS A 981 9.62 5.46 10.06
CA LYS A 981 10.55 6.55 9.71
C LYS A 981 11.41 7.03 10.89
N LYS A 982 10.82 7.05 12.09
CA LYS A 982 11.47 7.36 13.37
C LYS A 982 10.90 6.44 14.44
N GLY A 983 11.76 5.94 15.33
CA GLY A 983 11.34 5.17 16.51
C GLY A 983 10.80 6.07 17.62
N VAL A 984 10.07 5.49 18.58
CA VAL A 984 9.58 6.22 19.77
C VAL A 984 10.74 6.78 20.61
N ASP A 985 11.84 6.02 20.76
CA ASP A 985 13.09 6.47 21.40
C ASP A 985 13.69 7.70 20.69
N GLU A 986 13.58 7.77 19.37
CA GLU A 986 14.09 8.91 18.58
C GLU A 986 13.22 10.15 18.76
N LEU A 987 11.89 9.98 18.78
CA LEU A 987 10.92 11.07 19.00
C LEU A 987 10.99 11.63 20.43
N LEU A 988 11.29 10.77 21.43
CA LEU A 988 11.64 11.22 22.78
C LEU A 988 12.94 12.05 22.74
N GLY A 989 13.93 11.63 21.95
CA GLY A 989 15.13 12.43 21.65
C GLY A 989 14.81 13.80 21.05
N ASP A 990 13.97 13.86 20.01
CA ASP A 990 13.58 15.11 19.34
C ASP A 990 12.88 16.08 20.34
N VAL A 991 11.96 15.57 21.16
CA VAL A 991 11.23 16.33 22.19
C VAL A 991 12.19 16.87 23.27
N TRP A 992 13.10 16.05 23.79
CA TRP A 992 14.08 16.49 24.78
C TRP A 992 15.15 17.44 24.20
N ALA A 993 15.46 17.33 22.90
CA ALA A 993 16.36 18.26 22.22
C ALA A 993 15.75 19.68 22.11
N GLU A 994 14.47 19.80 21.71
CA GLU A 994 13.79 21.11 21.72
C GLU A 994 13.56 21.68 23.12
N LEU A 995 13.38 20.83 24.15
CA LEU A 995 13.43 21.29 25.54
C LEU A 995 14.81 21.86 25.89
N GLY A 996 15.90 21.20 25.47
CA GLY A 996 17.26 21.71 25.65
C GLY A 996 17.50 23.05 24.98
N TYR A 997 17.06 23.23 23.73
CA TYR A 997 17.13 24.53 23.05
C TYR A 997 16.23 25.59 23.68
N LEU A 998 15.05 25.25 24.21
CA LEU A 998 14.19 26.18 24.93
C LEU A 998 14.83 26.62 26.27
N SER A 999 15.46 25.69 26.98
CA SER A 999 16.26 25.97 28.18
C SER A 999 17.49 26.86 27.87
N LEU A 1000 18.15 26.67 26.72
CA LEU A 1000 19.21 27.58 26.24
C LEU A 1000 18.67 28.97 25.94
N ALA A 1001 17.56 29.08 25.19
CA ALA A 1001 16.95 30.36 24.82
C ALA A 1001 16.48 31.17 26.06
N LYS A 1002 16.09 30.48 27.14
CA LYS A 1002 15.79 31.07 28.45
C LYS A 1002 17.02 31.45 29.29
N GLY A 1003 18.24 31.22 28.79
CA GLY A 1003 19.48 31.50 29.51
C GLY A 1003 19.80 30.52 30.65
N ALA A 1004 19.29 29.27 30.59
CA ALA A 1004 19.43 28.26 31.64
C ALA A 1004 20.30 27.06 31.19
N PRO A 1005 21.62 27.23 30.97
CA PRO A 1005 22.48 26.20 30.36
C PRO A 1005 22.59 24.91 31.16
N TYR A 1006 22.43 24.94 32.49
CA TYR A 1006 22.42 23.73 33.31
C TYR A 1006 21.14 22.89 33.19
N LEU A 1007 19.99 23.52 32.91
CA LEU A 1007 18.77 22.79 32.57
C LEU A 1007 18.91 22.21 31.16
N ALA A 1008 19.33 23.03 30.20
CA ALA A 1008 19.57 22.59 28.82
C ALA A 1008 20.52 21.39 28.73
N ARG A 1009 21.62 21.41 29.52
CA ARG A 1009 22.52 20.26 29.64
C ARG A 1009 21.79 19.01 30.13
N SER A 1010 20.94 19.12 31.14
CA SER A 1010 20.16 17.98 31.65
C SER A 1010 19.14 17.48 30.62
N ASP A 1011 18.51 18.39 29.88
CA ASP A 1011 17.53 18.08 28.83
C ASP A 1011 18.21 17.35 27.66
N PHE A 1012 19.37 17.83 27.19
CA PHE A 1012 20.17 17.15 26.17
C PHE A 1012 20.78 15.83 26.66
N GLU A 1013 21.25 15.76 27.92
CA GLU A 1013 21.69 14.48 28.52
C GLU A 1013 20.54 13.47 28.56
N MET A 1014 19.30 13.90 28.84
CA MET A 1014 18.10 13.07 28.78
C MET A 1014 17.79 12.59 27.35
N ALA A 1015 17.83 13.48 26.35
CA ALA A 1015 17.66 13.13 24.94
C ALA A 1015 18.60 12.00 24.51
N LEU A 1016 19.86 12.05 24.94
CA LEU A 1016 20.87 11.01 24.66
C LEU A 1016 20.71 9.72 25.47
N THR A 1017 19.91 9.70 26.54
CA THR A 1017 19.51 8.43 27.19
C THR A 1017 18.49 7.64 26.36
N HIS A 1018 17.62 8.34 25.62
CA HIS A 1018 16.66 7.74 24.70
C HIS A 1018 17.33 7.40 23.36
N TYR A 1019 17.97 8.38 22.71
CA TYR A 1019 18.63 8.19 21.42
C TYR A 1019 20.10 8.64 21.45
N PRO A 1020 21.06 7.74 21.74
CA PRO A 1020 22.47 8.10 21.96
C PRO A 1020 23.21 8.76 20.78
N ASN A 1021 22.65 8.69 19.57
CA ASN A 1021 23.25 9.22 18.33
C ASN A 1021 22.52 10.47 17.83
N HIS A 1022 21.70 11.13 18.65
CA HIS A 1022 20.90 12.28 18.26
C HIS A 1022 21.77 13.48 17.85
N PRO A 1023 21.72 13.99 16.60
CA PRO A 1023 22.62 15.05 16.15
C PRO A 1023 22.49 16.33 16.99
N ALA A 1024 21.27 16.90 17.04
CA ALA A 1024 20.99 18.15 17.75
C ALA A 1024 21.39 18.11 19.24
N ALA A 1025 21.02 17.06 19.98
CA ALA A 1025 21.39 16.93 21.39
C ALA A 1025 22.89 16.66 21.62
N ILE A 1026 23.60 16.01 20.70
CA ILE A 1026 25.07 15.91 20.75
C ILE A 1026 25.69 17.30 20.56
N VAL A 1027 25.25 18.08 19.57
CA VAL A 1027 25.77 19.43 19.30
C VAL A 1027 25.50 20.35 20.50
N GLY A 1028 24.23 20.51 20.88
CA GLY A 1028 23.83 21.38 22.00
C GLY A 1028 24.46 21.02 23.34
N LEU A 1029 24.63 19.71 23.64
CA LEU A 1029 25.40 19.29 24.81
C LEU A 1029 26.88 19.63 24.70
N SER A 1030 27.48 19.42 23.52
CA SER A 1030 28.91 19.63 23.31
C SER A 1030 29.31 21.10 23.39
N ASP A 1031 28.49 22.02 22.87
CA ASP A 1031 28.73 23.45 23.04
C ASP A 1031 28.66 23.90 24.50
N ILE A 1032 27.70 23.40 25.29
CA ILE A 1032 27.65 23.68 26.73
C ILE A 1032 28.89 23.11 27.44
N LEU A 1033 29.38 21.92 27.05
CA LEU A 1033 30.58 21.33 27.62
C LEU A 1033 31.86 22.12 27.26
N LEU A 1034 31.95 22.67 26.04
CA LEU A 1034 33.06 23.54 25.61
C LEU A 1034 32.96 24.95 26.24
N ASP A 1035 31.75 25.45 26.51
CA ASP A 1035 31.53 26.69 27.27
C ASP A 1035 31.84 26.53 28.77
N ILE A 1036 31.69 25.33 29.34
CA ILE A 1036 32.18 24.98 30.68
C ILE A 1036 33.72 24.90 30.69
N TYR A 1037 34.34 24.32 29.66
CA TYR A 1037 35.81 24.27 29.53
C TYR A 1037 36.43 25.66 29.44
N SER A 1038 35.86 26.52 28.59
CA SER A 1038 36.29 27.91 28.36
C SER A 1038 35.79 28.92 29.43
N GLU A 1039 35.28 28.44 30.57
CA GLU A 1039 34.77 29.22 31.71
C GLU A 1039 33.64 30.24 31.40
N LYS A 1040 33.02 30.19 30.22
CA LYS A 1040 31.88 31.04 29.85
C LYS A 1040 30.64 30.71 30.69
N VAL A 1041 30.43 29.43 30.99
CA VAL A 1041 29.36 28.94 31.88
C VAL A 1041 29.93 28.75 33.29
N LEU A 1042 29.65 29.72 34.16
CA LEU A 1042 30.07 29.74 35.56
C LEU A 1042 29.36 28.66 36.39
N PRO A 1043 30.01 28.08 37.42
CA PRO A 1043 29.41 27.04 38.27
C PRO A 1043 28.09 27.51 38.92
N PRO A 1044 27.11 26.60 39.11
CA PRO A 1044 25.83 26.96 39.71
C PRO A 1044 26.05 27.41 41.17
N PRO A 1045 25.37 28.48 41.64
CA PRO A 1045 25.59 29.01 42.97
C PRO A 1045 25.22 27.98 44.04
N ALA A 1046 26.15 27.69 44.95
CA ALA A 1046 26.01 26.66 45.99
C ALA A 1046 24.94 26.95 47.06
N ILE A 1047 24.19 28.05 46.92
CA ILE A 1047 23.01 28.40 47.71
C ILE A 1047 21.91 28.71 46.69
N PRO A 1048 20.78 27.98 46.67
CA PRO A 1048 19.66 28.31 45.80
C PRO A 1048 19.10 29.69 46.19
N THR A 1049 18.95 30.57 45.21
CA THR A 1049 18.39 31.90 45.41
C THR A 1049 16.91 31.79 45.77
N LEU A 1050 16.59 32.03 47.05
CA LEU A 1050 15.21 32.17 47.52
C LEU A 1050 14.58 33.39 46.83
N SER A 1051 13.71 33.13 45.86
CA SER A 1051 12.92 34.15 45.16
C SER A 1051 11.85 34.72 46.09
N VAL A 1052 12.23 35.74 46.86
CA VAL A 1052 11.30 36.57 47.61
C VAL A 1052 10.40 37.31 46.62
N PRO A 1053 9.06 37.18 46.69
CA PRO A 1053 8.16 37.90 45.80
C PRO A 1053 8.29 39.42 45.99
N GLU A 1054 8.30 40.17 44.89
CA GLU A 1054 8.39 41.63 44.92
C GLU A 1054 7.10 42.27 45.46
N ASN A 1055 6.95 42.38 46.79
CA ASN A 1055 6.14 43.41 47.46
C ASN A 1055 6.27 43.36 49.00
N VAL A 1056 7.37 43.88 49.55
CA VAL A 1056 7.36 44.90 50.65
C VAL A 1056 8.78 45.42 50.91
N SER A 1057 8.95 46.73 50.82
CA SER A 1057 10.11 47.43 51.38
C SER A 1057 9.80 47.96 52.79
N SER A 1058 10.86 48.19 53.57
CA SER A 1058 10.90 48.78 54.92
C SER A 1058 10.39 47.91 56.10
N LEU A 1059 11.34 47.44 56.91
CA LEU A 1059 11.55 47.87 58.32
C LEU A 1059 12.91 47.32 58.81
N SER A 1060 13.44 47.83 59.93
CA SER A 1060 14.84 47.59 60.33
C SER A 1060 15.03 47.35 61.84
N LEU A 1061 16.11 46.60 62.17
CA LEU A 1061 16.67 46.33 63.52
C LEU A 1061 15.81 45.43 64.45
N PRO A 1062 16.39 44.80 65.51
CA PRO A 1062 17.73 44.24 65.72
C PRO A 1062 17.69 42.72 66.13
N PRO A 1063 18.81 41.99 66.37
CA PRO A 1063 18.80 40.52 66.55
C PRO A 1063 18.44 40.04 67.97
N PRO A 1064 18.01 38.76 68.14
CA PRO A 1064 18.89 37.83 68.90
C PRO A 1064 18.82 36.32 68.54
N ASN A 1065 19.93 35.62 68.88
CA ASN A 1065 20.06 34.23 69.36
C ASN A 1065 19.64 32.98 68.53
N LEU A 1066 20.58 32.01 68.49
CA LEU A 1066 20.45 30.60 68.06
C LEU A 1066 19.57 29.76 69.01
N PRO A 1067 18.99 28.65 68.52
CA PRO A 1067 19.66 27.35 68.72
C PRO A 1067 19.77 26.48 67.45
N LYS A 1068 20.70 25.51 67.46
CA LYS A 1068 20.86 24.50 66.40
C LYS A 1068 19.91 23.30 66.61
N ILE A 1069 19.31 22.80 65.53
CA ILE A 1069 18.84 21.41 65.38
C ILE A 1069 19.37 20.90 64.03
N ALA A 1070 19.61 19.59 63.90
CA ALA A 1070 20.32 18.98 62.77
C ALA A 1070 19.60 17.71 62.24
N VAL A 1071 20.24 17.01 61.29
CA VAL A 1071 19.89 15.67 60.74
C VAL A 1071 18.76 15.69 59.69
N PRO A 1072 18.84 14.91 58.57
CA PRO A 1072 20.00 14.38 57.86
C PRO A 1072 20.03 14.77 56.35
N GLN A 1073 21.19 14.60 55.69
CA GLN A 1073 21.24 14.37 54.25
C GLN A 1073 21.44 12.87 53.97
N HIS A 1074 20.51 12.24 53.26
CA HIS A 1074 20.74 10.94 52.62
C HIS A 1074 21.06 11.19 51.14
N GLY A 1075 22.32 10.97 50.76
CA GLY A 1075 22.71 10.87 49.36
C GLY A 1075 22.28 9.52 48.77
N LEU A 1076 21.88 9.50 47.51
CA LEU A 1076 21.78 8.29 46.69
C LEU A 1076 23.12 8.04 45.96
N PRO A 1077 23.46 6.78 45.64
CA PRO A 1077 24.83 6.41 45.30
C PRO A 1077 25.23 6.76 43.86
N SER A 1078 26.49 7.19 43.71
CA SER A 1078 27.17 7.27 42.42
C SER A 1078 27.88 5.94 42.11
N GLU A 1079 27.30 5.12 41.22
CA GLU A 1079 27.94 3.90 40.71
C GLU A 1079 27.78 3.88 39.17
N PRO A 1080 28.89 3.77 38.39
CA PRO A 1080 28.83 3.86 36.94
C PRO A 1080 28.37 2.54 36.31
N LEU A 1081 27.37 2.59 35.43
CA LEU A 1081 27.06 1.44 34.57
C LEU A 1081 28.22 1.20 33.60
N GLY A 1082 28.65 -0.06 33.44
CA GLY A 1082 29.35 -0.49 32.22
C GLY A 1082 30.62 -1.34 32.36
N LEU A 1083 31.18 -1.55 33.57
CA LEU A 1083 32.31 -2.48 33.76
C LEU A 1083 31.99 -3.54 34.83
N GLY A 1084 31.65 -4.74 34.36
CA GLY A 1084 31.38 -5.88 35.23
C GLY A 1084 32.66 -6.44 35.85
N SER A 1085 32.77 -6.38 37.18
CA SER A 1085 33.81 -7.07 37.95
C SER A 1085 33.17 -8.04 38.93
N GLY A 1086 33.48 -9.33 38.80
CA GLY A 1086 33.00 -10.39 39.69
C GLY A 1086 34.13 -10.93 40.56
N GLY A 1087 33.81 -11.28 41.80
CA GLY A 1087 34.71 -12.02 42.70
C GLY A 1087 35.53 -11.14 43.66
N LEU A 1088 35.05 -11.04 44.90
CA LEU A 1088 35.84 -10.57 46.04
C LEU A 1088 36.97 -11.58 46.37
N GLY A 1089 38.11 -11.10 46.88
CA GLY A 1089 39.25 -11.97 47.16
C GLY A 1089 40.38 -11.38 48.02
N VAL A 1090 40.10 -10.49 48.99
CA VAL A 1090 41.13 -9.99 49.90
C VAL A 1090 41.40 -10.98 51.04
N GLY A 1091 42.54 -11.67 50.97
CA GLY A 1091 43.17 -12.38 52.08
C GLY A 1091 44.40 -11.61 52.61
N PRO A 1092 44.60 -11.46 53.94
CA PRO A 1092 45.63 -10.56 54.47
C PRO A 1092 46.98 -11.22 54.76
N ALA A 1093 48.00 -10.36 54.81
CA ALA A 1093 49.35 -10.55 55.39
C ALA A 1093 50.34 -11.49 54.66
N GLY A 1094 51.58 -10.98 54.53
CA GLY A 1094 52.75 -11.71 54.04
C GLY A 1094 53.96 -10.77 53.99
N LYS A 1095 55.06 -11.11 54.68
CA LYS A 1095 56.32 -10.35 54.65
C LYS A 1095 57.33 -11.05 53.72
N THR A 1096 58.45 -10.36 53.46
CA THR A 1096 59.73 -10.90 52.93
C THR A 1096 59.74 -11.34 51.46
N SER A 1097 60.88 -11.33 50.74
CA SER A 1097 62.08 -10.47 50.87
C SER A 1097 63.03 -10.68 49.67
N GLY A 1098 63.51 -9.58 49.07
CA GLY A 1098 64.61 -9.61 48.10
C GLY A 1098 64.29 -10.35 46.78
N HIS A 1099 65.23 -10.43 45.83
CA HIS A 1099 66.45 -9.65 45.67
C HIS A 1099 66.97 -9.82 44.23
N GLN A 1100 67.88 -8.94 43.81
CA GLN A 1100 68.59 -8.93 42.51
C GLN A 1100 67.71 -8.49 41.31
N SER A 1101 68.13 -7.72 40.31
CA SER A 1101 69.37 -6.99 39.90
C SER A 1101 69.45 -7.16 38.37
N ALA A 1102 69.98 -6.24 37.57
CA ALA A 1102 70.64 -4.97 37.86
C ALA A 1102 70.69 -4.07 36.59
N THR A 1103 70.98 -2.76 36.80
CA THR A 1103 71.76 -1.84 35.89
C THR A 1103 71.22 -1.58 34.47
N THR A 1104 71.34 -0.39 33.83
CA THR A 1104 71.93 0.94 34.13
C THR A 1104 71.47 1.93 33.03
N ALA A 1105 71.67 3.26 33.06
CA ALA A 1105 71.64 4.29 34.12
C ALA A 1105 72.16 5.64 33.53
N SER A 1106 71.29 6.62 33.27
CA SER A 1106 71.64 8.05 33.12
C SER A 1106 70.31 8.86 33.08
N SER A 1107 69.94 9.76 33.99
CA SER A 1107 70.63 10.71 34.88
C SER A 1107 71.15 11.99 34.21
N VAL A 1108 70.24 12.96 33.98
CA VAL A 1108 70.56 14.40 34.03
C VAL A 1108 69.41 15.18 34.71
N LYS A 1109 69.72 15.75 35.88
CA LYS A 1109 69.12 16.93 36.55
C LYS A 1109 67.59 17.08 36.60
N SER A 1110 67.05 16.83 37.79
CA SER A 1110 65.89 17.56 38.33
C SER A 1110 66.21 19.06 38.49
N VAL A 1111 65.20 19.91 38.25
CA VAL A 1111 65.13 21.29 38.74
C VAL A 1111 64.09 21.33 39.87
N GLU A 1112 64.26 22.19 40.87
CA GLU A 1112 63.52 22.15 42.13
C GLU A 1112 62.75 23.47 42.36
N ARG A 1113 61.54 23.37 42.97
CA ARG A 1113 60.68 24.47 43.49
C ARG A 1113 59.90 25.26 42.42
N SER A 1114 58.74 25.86 42.70
CA SER A 1114 58.03 26.09 43.99
C SER A 1114 56.49 26.14 43.84
N ASP A 1115 55.78 25.74 44.91
CA ASP A 1115 54.41 26.17 45.32
C ASP A 1115 53.17 25.82 44.44
N PRO A 1116 51.95 25.77 45.00
CA PRO A 1116 51.56 25.40 46.37
C PRO A 1116 50.42 24.35 46.43
N ASP A 1117 49.89 24.12 47.62
CA ASP A 1117 48.75 23.25 47.95
C ASP A 1117 47.44 23.70 47.25
N ASP A 1118 47.04 23.03 46.16
CA ASP A 1118 45.76 23.30 45.45
C ASP A 1118 44.57 22.65 46.18
N LYS A 1119 44.32 23.11 47.41
CA LYS A 1119 43.14 22.74 48.19
C LYS A 1119 41.91 23.37 47.55
N LEU A 1120 41.19 22.56 46.76
CA LEU A 1120 39.90 22.91 46.14
C LEU A 1120 39.05 23.82 47.04
N PRO A 1121 38.65 25.02 46.56
CA PRO A 1121 37.88 25.95 47.38
C PRO A 1121 36.56 25.30 47.79
N ALA A 1122 36.16 25.51 49.05
CA ALA A 1122 34.87 25.01 49.54
C ALA A 1122 33.73 25.50 48.61
N PRO A 1123 32.70 24.69 48.31
CA PRO A 1123 31.81 24.92 47.16
C PRO A 1123 31.17 26.32 47.05
N TYR A 1124 30.92 26.97 48.18
CA TYR A 1124 30.38 28.32 48.27
C TYR A 1124 31.37 29.45 47.90
N LYS A 1125 32.59 29.10 47.46
CA LYS A 1125 33.65 30.02 46.99
C LYS A 1125 34.23 29.64 45.61
N ALA A 1126 33.70 28.61 44.95
CA ALA A 1126 34.21 28.19 43.64
C ALA A 1126 33.79 29.20 42.56
N THR A 1127 34.73 30.03 42.10
CA THR A 1127 34.50 30.99 41.00
C THR A 1127 34.66 30.36 39.61
N SER A 1128 35.32 29.22 39.50
CA SER A 1128 35.47 28.44 38.27
C SER A 1128 35.34 26.94 38.55
N VAL A 1129 35.08 26.17 37.50
CA VAL A 1129 34.94 24.70 37.55
C VAL A 1129 36.33 24.05 37.68
N PRO A 1130 36.51 22.96 38.47
CA PRO A 1130 37.78 22.27 38.61
C PRO A 1130 38.42 21.92 37.26
N THR A 1131 39.75 22.01 37.17
CA THR A 1131 40.52 21.76 35.94
C THR A 1131 40.28 20.36 35.37
N ILE A 1132 40.16 19.35 36.24
CA ILE A 1132 39.85 17.97 35.85
C ILE A 1132 38.44 17.82 35.24
N ASP A 1133 37.43 18.48 35.81
CA ASP A 1133 36.05 18.43 35.31
C ASP A 1133 35.90 19.17 33.97
N ARG A 1134 36.67 20.25 33.78
CA ARG A 1134 36.74 20.98 32.50
C ARG A 1134 37.42 20.16 31.41
N LEU A 1135 38.54 19.52 31.70
CA LEU A 1135 39.19 18.60 30.75
C LEU A 1135 38.25 17.44 30.39
N ALA A 1136 37.56 16.85 31.37
CA ALA A 1136 36.55 15.82 31.13
C ALA A 1136 35.37 16.33 30.27
N ALA A 1137 34.94 17.59 30.43
CA ALA A 1137 33.91 18.20 29.60
C ALA A 1137 34.35 18.33 28.12
N ARG A 1138 35.55 18.88 27.88
CA ARG A 1138 36.13 18.98 26.52
C ARG A 1138 36.30 17.61 25.87
N ASP A 1139 36.89 16.66 26.59
CA ASP A 1139 37.20 15.34 26.04
C ASP A 1139 35.93 14.53 25.77
N ARG A 1140 34.86 14.72 26.56
CA ARG A 1140 33.52 14.19 26.29
C ARG A 1140 32.89 14.84 25.05
N ALA A 1141 32.94 16.17 24.91
CA ALA A 1141 32.44 16.87 23.72
C ALA A 1141 33.13 16.37 22.45
N TYR A 1142 34.47 16.29 22.47
CA TYR A 1142 35.26 15.73 21.39
C TYR A 1142 34.86 14.27 21.07
N GLY A 1143 34.71 13.42 22.09
CA GLY A 1143 34.31 12.03 21.91
C GLY A 1143 32.93 11.85 21.27
N LEU A 1144 31.95 12.66 21.67
CA LEU A 1144 30.59 12.64 21.09
C LEU A 1144 30.61 13.14 19.63
N LEU A 1145 31.15 14.32 19.38
CA LEU A 1145 31.20 14.95 18.05
C LEU A 1145 32.00 14.12 17.04
N SER A 1146 33.18 13.62 17.45
CA SER A 1146 34.02 12.77 16.61
C SER A 1146 33.43 11.37 16.39
N SER A 1147 32.42 10.96 17.17
CA SER A 1147 31.61 9.76 16.87
C SER A 1147 30.49 10.09 15.90
N LEU A 1148 29.74 11.17 16.14
CA LEU A 1148 28.61 11.62 15.34
C LEU A 1148 28.96 11.80 13.85
N THR A 1149 30.07 12.49 13.55
CA THR A 1149 30.50 12.73 12.16
C THR A 1149 30.96 11.45 11.43
N LYS A 1150 31.37 10.41 12.17
CA LYS A 1150 31.76 9.09 11.63
C LYS A 1150 30.59 8.11 11.51
N LEU A 1151 29.53 8.29 12.29
CA LEU A 1151 28.37 7.38 12.34
C LEU A 1151 27.49 7.39 11.08
N GLY A 1152 27.77 8.26 10.10
CA GLY A 1152 27.06 8.29 8.82
C GLY A 1152 25.67 8.94 8.84
N SER A 1153 25.13 9.26 10.02
CA SER A 1153 23.88 10.02 10.16
C SER A 1153 24.05 11.54 10.04
N ALA A 1154 25.26 12.07 10.25
CA ALA A 1154 25.52 13.50 10.36
C ALA A 1154 26.82 13.94 9.66
N TRP A 1155 27.28 13.21 8.63
CA TRP A 1155 28.45 13.62 7.84
C TRP A 1155 28.20 14.91 7.03
N ASN A 1156 26.93 15.24 6.81
CA ASN A 1156 26.43 16.39 6.07
C ASN A 1156 25.81 17.49 6.98
N ASN A 1157 25.94 17.39 8.30
CA ASN A 1157 25.44 18.39 9.24
C ASN A 1157 26.56 19.40 9.58
N ALA A 1158 26.40 20.66 9.17
CA ALA A 1158 27.43 21.69 9.34
C ALA A 1158 27.71 22.02 10.82
N GLU A 1159 26.67 22.19 11.65
CA GLU A 1159 26.81 22.49 13.09
C GLU A 1159 27.69 21.46 13.83
N ALA A 1160 27.54 20.17 13.53
CA ALA A 1160 28.33 19.10 14.11
C ALA A 1160 29.82 19.16 13.71
N TRP A 1161 30.14 19.63 12.50
CA TRP A 1161 31.52 19.89 12.10
C TRP A 1161 32.05 21.21 12.71
N PHE A 1162 31.24 22.26 12.81
CA PHE A 1162 31.61 23.51 13.49
C PHE A 1162 32.00 23.27 14.95
N ALA A 1163 31.15 22.58 15.71
CA ALA A 1163 31.43 22.20 17.10
C ALA A 1163 32.65 21.26 17.20
N LEU A 1164 32.88 20.39 16.22
CA LEU A 1164 34.07 19.52 16.18
C LEU A 1164 35.37 20.29 15.87
N ALA A 1165 35.32 21.32 15.01
CA ALA A 1165 36.45 22.24 14.81
C ALA A 1165 36.80 22.97 16.11
N ARG A 1166 35.78 23.51 16.81
CA ARG A 1166 35.94 24.13 18.12
C ARG A 1166 36.56 23.16 19.13
N ALA A 1167 36.08 21.92 19.20
CA ALA A 1167 36.67 20.88 20.06
C ALA A 1167 38.13 20.55 19.70
N HIS A 1168 38.52 20.65 18.41
CA HIS A 1168 39.91 20.51 17.98
C HIS A 1168 40.79 21.71 18.40
N GLU A 1169 40.29 22.95 18.29
CA GLU A 1169 40.98 24.17 18.71
C GLU A 1169 41.22 24.19 20.23
N GLU A 1170 40.18 23.93 21.02
CA GLU A 1170 40.22 23.81 22.49
C GLU A 1170 41.11 22.62 22.97
N SER A 1171 41.45 21.70 22.06
CA SER A 1171 42.41 20.60 22.25
C SER A 1171 43.80 20.88 21.68
N GLY A 1172 44.09 22.10 21.21
CA GLY A 1172 45.39 22.52 20.67
C GLY A 1172 45.71 21.98 19.27
N GLN A 1173 44.75 21.39 18.56
CA GLN A 1173 44.94 20.76 17.24
C GLN A 1173 44.52 21.70 16.10
N VAL A 1174 45.14 22.88 16.06
CA VAL A 1174 44.75 24.02 15.19
C VAL A 1174 44.70 23.66 13.70
N ASP A 1175 45.66 22.87 13.20
CA ASP A 1175 45.67 22.47 11.78
C ASP A 1175 44.42 21.66 11.40
N LYS A 1176 43.99 20.73 12.28
CA LYS A 1176 42.76 19.96 12.07
C LYS A 1176 41.50 20.79 12.28
N ALA A 1177 41.52 21.73 13.22
CA ALA A 1177 40.42 22.68 13.39
C ALA A 1177 40.21 23.47 12.09
N LYS A 1178 41.30 23.94 11.46
CA LYS A 1178 41.27 24.61 10.15
C LYS A 1178 40.75 23.71 9.02
N GLU A 1179 41.21 22.45 8.93
CA GLU A 1179 40.69 21.48 7.95
C GLU A 1179 39.18 21.26 8.11
N VAL A 1180 38.70 21.09 9.35
CA VAL A 1180 37.29 20.88 9.66
C VAL A 1180 36.45 22.14 9.43
N LEU A 1181 36.98 23.35 9.71
CA LEU A 1181 36.30 24.61 9.40
C LEU A 1181 36.08 24.79 7.90
N TRP A 1182 37.07 24.46 7.05
CA TRP A 1182 36.86 24.50 5.60
C TRP A 1182 35.78 23.52 5.15
N TRP A 1183 35.78 22.30 5.66
CA TRP A 1183 34.72 21.33 5.38
C TRP A 1183 33.33 21.81 5.88
N CYS A 1184 33.28 22.49 7.02
CA CYS A 1184 32.07 23.10 7.55
C CYS A 1184 31.53 24.22 6.63
N VAL A 1185 32.41 25.09 6.12
CA VAL A 1185 32.02 26.15 5.17
C VAL A 1185 31.52 25.54 3.86
N GLU A 1186 32.21 24.53 3.31
CA GLU A 1186 31.73 23.83 2.11
C GLU A 1186 30.35 23.16 2.32
N LEU A 1187 30.02 22.72 3.54
CA LEU A 1187 28.68 22.22 3.85
C LEU A 1187 27.66 23.36 3.93
N GLU A 1188 27.95 24.42 4.68
CA GLU A 1188 27.04 25.56 4.91
C GLU A 1188 26.70 26.32 3.61
N GLU A 1189 27.68 26.47 2.70
CA GLU A 1189 27.48 27.03 1.34
C GLU A 1189 26.59 26.14 0.44
N SER A 1190 26.17 24.97 0.93
CA SER A 1190 25.36 24.00 0.17
C SER A 1190 24.11 23.50 0.90
N THR A 1191 23.87 23.91 2.15
CA THR A 1191 22.66 23.54 2.91
C THR A 1191 21.47 24.42 2.53
N GLY A 1192 20.34 23.79 2.20
CA GLY A 1192 19.06 24.49 2.09
C GLY A 1192 18.49 24.85 3.46
N VAL A 1193 17.43 25.67 3.45
CA VAL A 1193 16.70 26.15 4.65
C VAL A 1193 16.20 25.02 5.59
N ARG A 1194 16.08 23.79 5.08
CA ARG A 1194 15.74 22.57 5.83
C ARG A 1194 16.56 21.40 5.28
N GLU A 1195 16.81 20.39 6.12
CA GLU A 1195 17.57 19.19 5.74
C GLU A 1195 16.98 18.48 4.51
N TRP A 1196 17.86 17.92 3.66
CA TRP A 1196 17.47 17.12 2.48
C TRP A 1196 16.55 15.95 2.82
N GLN A 1197 16.57 15.46 4.05
CA GLN A 1197 15.71 14.39 4.58
C GLN A 1197 14.22 14.78 4.71
N CYS A 1198 13.82 16.02 4.45
CA CYS A 1198 12.39 16.37 4.32
C CYS A 1198 11.81 16.09 2.92
N LEU A 1199 12.65 15.77 1.92
CA LEU A 1199 12.22 15.41 0.57
C LEU A 1199 11.83 13.93 0.47
N GLY A 1200 10.86 13.61 -0.38
CA GLY A 1200 10.62 12.24 -0.86
C GLY A 1200 10.41 11.20 0.25
N SER A 1201 9.65 11.56 1.30
CA SER A 1201 9.47 10.71 2.50
C SER A 1201 10.77 10.34 3.24
N GLY A 1202 11.85 11.09 3.03
CA GLY A 1202 13.20 10.84 3.58
C GLY A 1202 14.11 9.99 2.70
N GLY A 1203 13.63 9.47 1.55
CA GLY A 1203 14.38 8.59 0.66
C GLY A 1203 14.66 9.18 -0.73
N TYR A 1204 15.43 8.45 -1.54
CA TYR A 1204 15.57 8.73 -2.98
C TYR A 1204 14.44 8.11 -3.84
N VAL A 1205 13.58 7.28 -3.25
CA VAL A 1205 12.51 6.55 -3.93
C VAL A 1205 11.16 7.24 -3.70
N LEU A 1206 10.65 7.93 -4.72
CA LEU A 1206 9.32 8.53 -4.76
C LEU A 1206 8.19 7.49 -4.83
#